data_AF-A0A1Y0VR25-F1
#
_entry.id   AF-A0A1Y0VR25-F1
#
_cell.length_a   1.000
_cell.length_b   1.000
_cell.length_c   1.000
_cell.angle_alpha   90.00
_cell.angle_beta   90.00
_cell.angle_gamma   90.00
#
_symmetry.space_group_name_H-M   'P 1'
#
loop_
_entity.id
_entity.type
_entity.pdbx_description
1 polymer ?
#
loop_
_entity_poly.entity_id
_entity_poly.type
_entity_poly.pdbx_seq_one_letter_code
_entity_poly.pdbx_strand_id
1 'polypeptide(L)'
;MPELDSALQNQTRPALSAISRSAIRQFDQQVSDIPGILKLTLGEPDLNTPEHVKQVLINAITNNASHYAPSAGLLHLRQAVSKYLLNSTNIRYNPASEILITIGATEAIFATMQTILSVGDEVIIPTPTFPLYMAIAKAIDATVIEIDTSDTDFVLTADALKQALQAHPNAKMLVLNYPTNPTGATYSKSKLTELAQVIQNSKLFVLADEIYGELSYDNKHYSIAELLPSRTILINGISKSYAMTGYRIGFLAAPATLTSNILKLHGFMVTTAPTSIMEGAIEALLHGQDDVAKMCEQYRLRRDYLVKELNQLNFQVRSPAGTFYLFAKIPINLIQNSNQLALQIAHQAKLAVIPGKVFGAGGEGYLRFSYAASMSNLHEAVRRLTKFVQEENNMSAITVAILGATGAVGTRMIEQLEQSNIEVRDLRLLASPRSVGKVQTFRGQEYEVSAATPDSFIGVDLVLSSAGGSVSKKLIPHAVKNGAVCIDNTSAFRMDPEVPLVIPEVNSDDLDWHHGIIANPNCSTIQMLVALAPLDRKYGLNRIIVSTYQAASGAGQSAWSELLEEARQHLDGQAEIAKILPVSGASHHYPLAFNLLPQIDVFEDDGYTHEEWKMIHESKKILRHDLNNSDLKVTATCVRVPVPVGHGESVYFELEQNPSVPEIQTVLDQADGIVLQDDPRTQFYPQPITAEGHQSTFVGRIRADAENPGGYNFWVVSDNLLKGAAWNAVQIAETLVQRELL
;
A
#
# COMPACT_ATOMS: atom_id res chain seq x y z
N MET A 1 -38.84 28.40 -3.78
CA MET A 1 -38.93 27.09 -4.46
C MET A 1 -40.10 26.33 -3.85
N PRO A 2 -40.76 25.40 -4.54
CA PRO A 2 -41.72 24.53 -3.89
C PRO A 2 -41.01 23.73 -2.78
N GLU A 3 -41.60 23.66 -1.60
CA GLU A 3 -41.15 22.81 -0.48
C GLU A 3 -42.10 21.62 -0.34
N LEU A 4 -41.56 20.44 -0.03
CA LEU A 4 -42.38 19.26 0.23
C LEU A 4 -43.13 19.44 1.55
N ASP A 5 -44.44 19.24 1.54
CA ASP A 5 -45.25 19.28 2.76
C ASP A 5 -44.65 18.33 3.82
N SER A 6 -44.47 18.84 5.04
CA SER A 6 -43.95 18.08 6.17
C SER A 6 -44.69 16.75 6.41
N ALA A 7 -45.99 16.68 6.10
CA ALA A 7 -46.78 15.45 6.21
C ALA A 7 -46.36 14.36 5.22
N LEU A 8 -45.68 14.73 4.13
CA LEU A 8 -45.24 13.83 3.05
C LEU A 8 -43.75 13.46 3.13
N GLN A 9 -42.96 14.10 4.00
CA GLN A 9 -41.50 13.92 4.07
C GLN A 9 -41.05 12.46 4.29
N ASN A 10 -41.86 11.64 4.96
CA ASN A 10 -41.55 10.24 5.27
C ASN A 10 -42.41 9.23 4.48
N GLN A 11 -43.09 9.66 3.42
CA GLN A 11 -44.01 8.81 2.63
C GLN A 11 -43.34 8.18 1.39
N THR A 12 -42.08 8.51 1.10
CA THR A 12 -41.30 7.86 0.03
C THR A 12 -40.83 6.48 0.44
N ARG A 13 -40.55 5.58 -0.53
CA ARG A 13 -40.06 4.23 -0.27
C ARG A 13 -38.86 4.25 0.71
N PRO A 14 -38.90 3.54 1.85
CA PRO A 14 -37.82 3.56 2.83
C PRO A 14 -36.46 3.20 2.26
N ALA A 15 -36.38 2.23 1.35
CA ALA A 15 -35.15 1.84 0.65
C ALA A 15 -34.41 3.01 -0.02
N LEU A 16 -35.11 4.07 -0.46
CA LEU A 16 -34.49 5.26 -1.05
C LEU A 16 -33.73 6.11 -0.03
N SER A 17 -34.12 6.05 1.25
CA SER A 17 -33.43 6.75 2.34
C SER A 17 -32.06 6.12 2.65
N ALA A 18 -31.88 4.83 2.34
CA ALA A 18 -30.62 4.10 2.45
C ALA A 18 -29.65 4.40 1.28
N ILE A 19 -30.09 5.11 0.24
CA ILE A 19 -29.27 5.50 -0.91
C ILE A 19 -28.82 6.94 -0.73
N SER A 20 -27.52 7.15 -0.53
CA SER A 20 -26.94 8.49 -0.57
C SER A 20 -26.89 9.00 -2.01
N ARG A 21 -26.88 10.34 -2.18
CA ARG A 21 -26.51 10.91 -3.49
C ARG A 21 -25.13 10.39 -3.88
N SER A 22 -24.87 10.31 -5.19
CA SER A 22 -23.56 9.89 -5.70
C SER A 22 -22.44 10.70 -5.02
N ALA A 23 -21.59 10.03 -4.25
CA ALA A 23 -20.54 10.71 -3.49
C ALA A 23 -19.52 11.40 -4.41
N ILE A 24 -19.30 10.89 -5.63
CA ILE A 24 -18.53 11.58 -6.69
C ILE A 24 -19.18 12.92 -7.02
N ARG A 25 -20.51 12.96 -7.22
CA ARG A 25 -21.22 14.21 -7.54
C ARG A 25 -21.31 15.15 -6.34
N GLN A 26 -21.46 14.62 -5.13
CA GLN A 26 -21.44 15.44 -3.92
C GLN A 26 -20.09 16.15 -3.76
N PHE A 27 -18.99 15.42 -3.93
CA PHE A 27 -17.65 16.01 -3.89
C PHE A 27 -17.46 17.03 -5.02
N ASP A 28 -17.81 16.70 -6.27
CA ASP A 28 -17.68 17.64 -7.39
C ASP A 28 -18.50 18.91 -7.17
N GLN A 29 -19.73 18.79 -6.65
CA GLN A 29 -20.56 19.95 -6.30
C GLN A 29 -19.94 20.79 -5.19
N GLN A 30 -19.41 20.16 -4.15
CA GLN A 30 -18.76 20.84 -3.01
C GLN A 30 -17.57 21.70 -3.45
N VAL A 31 -16.78 21.23 -4.42
CA VAL A 31 -15.58 21.95 -4.89
C VAL A 31 -15.83 22.84 -6.12
N SER A 32 -17.02 22.76 -6.74
CA SER A 32 -17.34 23.49 -7.97
C SER A 32 -17.38 25.01 -7.79
N ASP A 33 -17.73 25.49 -6.60
CA ASP A 33 -17.83 26.92 -6.30
C ASP A 33 -16.45 27.58 -6.06
N ILE A 34 -15.37 26.80 -6.02
CA ILE A 34 -14.01 27.30 -5.82
C ILE A 34 -13.54 28.02 -7.10
N PRO A 35 -13.24 29.34 -7.06
CA PRO A 35 -12.81 30.07 -8.24
C PRO A 35 -11.50 29.50 -8.82
N GLY A 36 -11.47 29.30 -10.14
CA GLY A 36 -10.29 28.82 -10.87
C GLY A 36 -9.97 27.33 -10.68
N ILE A 37 -10.91 26.55 -10.13
CA ILE A 37 -10.76 25.10 -9.93
C ILE A 37 -10.53 24.39 -11.27
N LEU A 38 -9.44 23.62 -11.34
CA LEU A 38 -9.18 22.69 -12.45
C LEU A 38 -9.69 21.31 -12.04
N LYS A 39 -10.51 20.66 -12.88
CA LYS A 39 -11.16 19.41 -12.55
C LYS A 39 -10.53 18.21 -13.27
N LEU A 40 -9.95 17.29 -12.51
CA LEU A 40 -9.61 15.94 -12.96
C LEU A 40 -10.60 14.91 -12.39
N THR A 41 -11.87 15.30 -12.29
CA THR A 41 -12.98 14.50 -11.74
C THR A 41 -13.85 13.85 -12.82
N LEU A 42 -13.61 14.20 -14.08
CA LEU A 42 -14.51 13.93 -15.20
C LEU A 42 -14.62 12.42 -15.48
N GLY A 43 -15.85 11.92 -15.60
CA GLY A 43 -16.15 10.49 -15.80
C GLY A 43 -16.43 10.11 -17.26
N GLU A 44 -16.08 10.98 -18.20
CA GLU A 44 -16.39 10.87 -19.63
C GLU A 44 -15.23 11.34 -20.51
N PRO A 45 -15.19 10.97 -21.79
CA PRO A 45 -14.22 11.55 -22.72
C PRO A 45 -14.31 13.09 -22.81
N ASP A 46 -13.17 13.77 -22.89
CA ASP A 46 -13.07 15.20 -23.22
C ASP A 46 -13.09 15.46 -24.74
N LEU A 47 -13.02 14.40 -25.54
CA LEU A 47 -13.06 14.47 -26.99
C LEU A 47 -14.48 14.67 -27.52
N ASN A 48 -14.59 15.28 -28.69
CA ASN A 48 -15.87 15.41 -29.37
C ASN A 48 -16.26 14.10 -30.05
N THR A 49 -17.57 13.86 -30.19
CA THR A 49 -18.10 12.82 -31.07
C THR A 49 -17.53 12.97 -32.50
N PRO A 50 -17.15 11.87 -33.18
CA PRO A 50 -16.61 11.93 -34.54
C PRO A 50 -17.54 12.63 -35.54
N GLU A 51 -16.95 13.34 -36.51
CA GLU A 51 -17.70 14.21 -37.41
C GLU A 51 -18.63 13.43 -38.35
N HIS A 52 -18.20 12.26 -38.82
CA HIS A 52 -19.03 11.40 -39.67
C HIS A 52 -20.28 10.91 -38.91
N VAL A 53 -20.16 10.60 -37.61
CA VAL A 53 -21.29 10.27 -36.73
C VAL A 53 -22.24 11.46 -36.56
N LYS A 54 -21.71 12.67 -36.33
CA LYS A 54 -22.53 13.90 -36.25
C LYS A 54 -23.33 14.14 -37.52
N GLN A 55 -22.73 13.92 -38.69
CA GLN A 55 -23.42 14.11 -39.95
C GLN A 55 -24.60 13.14 -40.12
N VAL A 56 -24.44 11.88 -39.71
CA VAL A 56 -25.54 10.90 -39.70
C VAL A 56 -26.66 11.32 -38.75
N LEU A 57 -26.32 11.81 -37.55
CA LEU A 57 -27.28 12.34 -36.59
C LEU A 57 -28.10 13.52 -37.18
N ILE A 58 -27.41 14.49 -37.82
CA ILE A 58 -28.04 15.65 -38.46
C ILE A 58 -28.96 15.20 -39.61
N ASN A 59 -28.52 14.25 -40.42
CA ASN A 59 -29.30 13.71 -41.52
C ASN A 59 -30.55 12.99 -41.01
N ALA A 60 -30.44 12.20 -39.94
CA ALA A 60 -31.58 11.51 -39.33
C ALA A 60 -32.63 12.50 -38.81
N ILE A 61 -32.20 13.60 -38.19
CA ILE A 61 -33.10 14.68 -37.77
C ILE A 61 -33.77 15.33 -38.99
N THR A 62 -33.00 15.68 -40.01
CA THR A 62 -33.51 16.31 -41.25
C THR A 62 -34.51 15.40 -41.98
N ASN A 63 -34.31 14.09 -41.93
CA ASN A 63 -35.18 13.08 -42.52
C ASN A 63 -36.36 12.68 -41.63
N ASN A 64 -36.62 13.43 -40.54
CA ASN A 64 -37.71 13.19 -39.59
C ASN A 64 -37.68 11.78 -38.94
N ALA A 65 -36.50 11.23 -38.66
CA ALA A 65 -36.32 10.01 -37.86
C ALA A 65 -36.70 10.23 -36.38
N SER A 66 -37.98 10.50 -36.15
CA SER A 66 -38.57 11.03 -34.91
C SER A 66 -39.66 10.13 -34.32
N HIS A 67 -40.06 9.09 -35.04
CA HIS A 67 -41.06 8.12 -34.58
C HIS A 67 -40.45 7.05 -33.69
N TYR A 68 -41.28 6.45 -32.83
CA TYR A 68 -40.86 5.36 -31.96
C TYR A 68 -40.35 4.16 -32.76
N ALA A 69 -39.12 3.76 -32.45
CA ALA A 69 -38.57 2.46 -32.80
C ALA A 69 -39.17 1.36 -31.89
N PRO A 70 -38.98 0.07 -32.21
CA PRO A 70 -39.27 -1.01 -31.27
C PRO A 70 -38.57 -0.78 -29.93
N SER A 71 -39.17 -1.22 -28.82
CA SER A 71 -38.57 -1.07 -27.48
C SER A 71 -37.23 -1.80 -27.33
N ALA A 72 -36.99 -2.84 -28.13
CA ALA A 72 -35.69 -3.50 -28.17
C ALA A 72 -34.59 -2.70 -28.90
N GLY A 73 -34.97 -1.61 -29.57
CA GLY A 73 -34.14 -0.83 -30.49
C GLY A 73 -34.26 -1.31 -31.94
N LEU A 74 -33.74 -0.47 -32.85
CA LEU A 74 -33.72 -0.75 -34.29
C LEU A 74 -33.00 -2.07 -34.58
N LEU A 75 -33.59 -2.90 -35.46
CA LEU A 75 -33.02 -4.21 -35.79
C LEU A 75 -31.62 -4.07 -36.40
N HIS A 76 -31.43 -3.08 -37.27
CA HIS A 76 -30.15 -2.86 -37.93
C HIS A 76 -29.06 -2.36 -36.96
N LEU A 77 -29.41 -1.61 -35.90
CA LEU A 77 -28.48 -1.31 -34.80
C LEU A 77 -28.11 -2.58 -34.03
N ARG A 78 -29.08 -3.43 -33.70
CA ARG A 78 -28.80 -4.72 -33.05
C ARG A 78 -27.92 -5.63 -33.92
N GLN A 79 -28.08 -5.59 -35.25
CA GLN A 79 -27.18 -6.28 -36.18
C GLN A 79 -25.76 -5.70 -36.15
N ALA A 80 -25.61 -4.37 -36.10
CA ALA A 80 -24.31 -3.72 -35.94
C ALA A 80 -23.64 -4.11 -34.61
N VAL A 81 -24.39 -4.13 -33.50
CA VAL A 81 -23.92 -4.61 -32.20
C VAL A 81 -23.51 -6.09 -32.26
N SER A 82 -24.31 -6.96 -32.88
CA SER A 82 -23.97 -8.38 -33.06
C SER A 82 -22.64 -8.56 -33.81
N LYS A 83 -22.44 -7.80 -34.90
CA LYS A 83 -21.19 -7.79 -35.66
C LYS A 83 -20.01 -7.27 -34.83
N TYR A 84 -20.21 -6.18 -34.09
CA TYR A 84 -19.22 -5.62 -33.18
C TYR A 84 -18.78 -6.65 -32.12
N LEU A 85 -19.75 -7.28 -31.43
CA LEU A 85 -19.48 -8.28 -30.40
C LEU A 85 -18.82 -9.54 -30.96
N LEU A 86 -19.20 -10.00 -32.16
CA LEU A 86 -18.52 -11.12 -32.80
C LEU A 86 -17.02 -10.83 -33.01
N ASN A 87 -16.68 -9.60 -33.40
CA ASN A 87 -15.29 -9.19 -33.62
C ASN A 87 -14.52 -8.98 -32.30
N SER A 88 -15.17 -8.43 -31.26
CA SER A 88 -14.51 -8.12 -29.99
C SER A 88 -14.43 -9.31 -29.03
N THR A 89 -15.47 -10.16 -28.97
CA THR A 89 -15.60 -11.25 -28.00
C THR A 89 -15.60 -12.66 -28.59
N ASN A 90 -15.55 -12.83 -29.91
CA ASN A 90 -15.72 -14.11 -30.61
C ASN A 90 -17.09 -14.79 -30.42
N ILE A 91 -18.11 -14.07 -29.94
CA ILE A 91 -19.44 -14.63 -29.70
C ILE A 91 -20.44 -14.03 -30.69
N ARG A 92 -21.25 -14.90 -31.30
CA ARG A 92 -22.37 -14.46 -32.12
C ARG A 92 -23.66 -14.45 -31.32
N TYR A 93 -24.09 -13.27 -30.90
CA TYR A 93 -25.43 -13.05 -30.34
C TYR A 93 -26.46 -12.85 -31.44
N ASN A 94 -27.63 -13.48 -31.33
CA ASN A 94 -28.73 -13.29 -32.26
C ASN A 94 -29.32 -11.87 -32.08
N PRO A 95 -29.22 -10.99 -33.09
CA PRO A 95 -29.68 -9.61 -32.97
C PRO A 95 -31.19 -9.50 -32.73
N ALA A 96 -31.99 -10.52 -33.11
CA ALA A 96 -33.44 -10.50 -32.95
C ALA A 96 -33.87 -10.72 -31.49
N SER A 97 -33.12 -11.49 -30.70
CA SER A 97 -33.57 -12.02 -29.41
C SER A 97 -32.57 -11.88 -28.26
N GLU A 98 -31.28 -11.65 -28.54
CA GLU A 98 -30.21 -11.69 -27.53
C GLU A 98 -29.52 -10.34 -27.33
N ILE A 99 -29.96 -9.29 -28.02
CA ILE A 99 -29.42 -7.93 -27.92
C ILE A 99 -30.56 -6.95 -27.64
N LEU A 100 -30.33 -6.07 -26.66
CA LEU A 100 -31.24 -4.98 -26.30
C LEU A 100 -30.49 -3.66 -26.29
N ILE A 101 -31.05 -2.64 -26.97
CA ILE A 101 -30.54 -1.26 -26.96
C ILE A 101 -31.18 -0.51 -25.79
N THR A 102 -30.37 0.25 -25.06
CA THR A 102 -30.76 0.97 -23.84
C THR A 102 -30.41 2.46 -23.90
N ILE A 103 -30.98 3.26 -22.99
CA ILE A 103 -30.65 4.69 -22.90
C ILE A 103 -29.37 4.95 -22.07
N GLY A 104 -28.29 4.31 -22.50
CA GLY A 104 -26.97 4.31 -21.87
C GLY A 104 -26.71 3.04 -21.05
N ALA A 105 -25.43 2.69 -20.88
CA ALA A 105 -25.01 1.51 -20.14
C ALA A 105 -25.49 1.49 -18.68
N THR A 106 -25.60 2.66 -18.04
CA THR A 106 -26.12 2.77 -16.67
C THR A 106 -27.57 2.30 -16.54
N GLU A 107 -28.41 2.54 -17.55
CA GLU A 107 -29.79 2.04 -17.55
C GLU A 107 -29.84 0.55 -17.87
N ALA A 108 -28.95 0.04 -18.73
CA ALA A 108 -28.79 -1.41 -18.91
C ALA A 108 -28.43 -2.12 -17.60
N ILE A 109 -27.52 -1.56 -16.80
CA ILE A 109 -27.14 -2.08 -15.48
C ILE A 109 -28.38 -2.11 -14.57
N PHE A 110 -29.10 -0.99 -14.50
CA PHE A 110 -30.30 -0.88 -13.68
C PHE A 110 -31.38 -1.89 -14.08
N ALA A 111 -31.73 -1.97 -15.36
CA ALA A 111 -32.71 -2.92 -15.88
C ALA A 111 -32.30 -4.38 -15.59
N THR A 112 -31.02 -4.70 -15.76
CA THR A 112 -30.47 -6.03 -15.50
C THR A 112 -30.56 -6.40 -14.02
N MET A 113 -30.05 -5.54 -13.14
CA MET A 113 -30.04 -5.80 -11.70
C MET A 113 -31.46 -5.89 -11.14
N GLN A 114 -32.38 -5.01 -11.55
CA GLN A 114 -33.79 -5.05 -11.14
C GLN A 114 -34.54 -6.29 -11.68
N THR A 115 -34.12 -6.84 -12.83
CA THR A 115 -34.74 -8.06 -13.37
C THR A 115 -34.29 -9.30 -12.60
N ILE A 116 -33.05 -9.32 -12.12
CA ILE A 116 -32.42 -10.50 -11.52
C ILE A 116 -32.55 -10.50 -10.01
N LEU A 117 -32.31 -9.38 -9.34
CA LEU A 117 -32.26 -9.27 -7.89
C LEU A 117 -33.65 -9.05 -7.28
N SER A 118 -33.77 -9.41 -6.01
CA SER A 118 -34.93 -9.22 -5.15
C SER A 118 -34.46 -8.90 -3.73
N VAL A 119 -35.40 -8.49 -2.87
CA VAL A 119 -35.12 -8.21 -1.46
C VAL A 119 -34.41 -9.40 -0.81
N GLY A 120 -33.28 -9.14 -0.16
CA GLY A 120 -32.47 -10.14 0.54
C GLY A 120 -31.53 -10.97 -0.34
N ASP A 121 -31.56 -10.82 -1.68
CA ASP A 121 -30.56 -11.45 -2.54
C ASP A 121 -29.17 -10.85 -2.28
N GLU A 122 -28.12 -11.68 -2.41
CA GLU A 122 -26.73 -11.26 -2.24
C GLU A 122 -26.07 -10.99 -3.61
N VAL A 123 -25.35 -9.87 -3.72
CA VAL A 123 -24.56 -9.50 -4.89
C VAL A 123 -23.09 -9.27 -4.50
N ILE A 124 -22.19 -9.96 -5.18
CA ILE A 124 -20.74 -9.83 -4.99
C ILE A 124 -20.22 -8.73 -5.90
N ILE A 125 -19.48 -7.79 -5.31
CA ILE A 125 -18.92 -6.61 -5.99
C ILE A 125 -17.46 -6.43 -5.57
N PRO A 126 -16.48 -6.68 -6.46
CA PRO A 126 -15.08 -6.34 -6.19
C PRO A 126 -14.90 -4.83 -6.10
N THR A 127 -14.16 -4.37 -5.11
CA THR A 127 -13.87 -2.96 -4.83
C THR A 127 -12.36 -2.72 -4.79
N PRO A 128 -11.87 -1.52 -5.10
CA PRO A 128 -12.59 -0.29 -5.45
C PRO A 128 -13.30 -0.36 -6.82
N THR A 129 -14.54 0.15 -6.91
CA THR A 129 -15.33 0.13 -8.16
C THR A 129 -16.30 1.29 -8.30
N PHE A 130 -16.98 1.38 -9.45
CA PHE A 130 -17.98 2.40 -9.72
C PHE A 130 -19.18 2.27 -8.74
N PRO A 131 -19.52 3.31 -7.95
CA PRO A 131 -20.48 3.17 -6.84
C PRO A 131 -21.93 2.85 -7.23
N LEU A 132 -22.27 2.95 -8.53
CA LEU A 132 -23.64 2.74 -9.00
C LEU A 132 -24.16 1.34 -8.69
N TYR A 133 -23.32 0.30 -8.82
CA TYR A 133 -23.75 -1.08 -8.60
C TYR A 133 -24.27 -1.27 -7.16
N MET A 134 -23.51 -0.77 -6.18
CA MET A 134 -23.87 -0.81 -4.76
C MET A 134 -25.14 0.00 -4.48
N ALA A 135 -25.27 1.18 -5.10
CA ALA A 135 -26.47 2.01 -4.93
C ALA A 135 -27.73 1.33 -5.48
N ILE A 136 -27.65 0.66 -6.63
CA ILE A 136 -28.77 -0.09 -7.22
C ILE A 136 -29.13 -1.30 -6.35
N ALA A 137 -28.14 -2.07 -5.90
CA ALA A 137 -28.38 -3.20 -5.00
C ALA A 137 -29.09 -2.77 -3.71
N LYS A 138 -28.62 -1.70 -3.06
CA LYS A 138 -29.26 -1.11 -1.87
C LYS A 138 -30.68 -0.63 -2.17
N ALA A 139 -30.94 -0.06 -3.36
CA ALA A 139 -32.28 0.37 -3.77
C ALA A 139 -33.30 -0.78 -3.90
N ILE A 140 -32.82 -2.00 -4.09
CA ILE A 140 -33.60 -3.23 -4.23
C ILE A 140 -33.74 -3.94 -2.86
N ASP A 141 -33.09 -3.42 -1.81
CA ASP A 141 -32.88 -4.10 -0.52
C ASP A 141 -32.13 -5.43 -0.70
N ALA A 142 -31.19 -5.49 -1.65
CA ALA A 142 -30.24 -6.59 -1.82
C ALA A 142 -28.98 -6.34 -0.98
N THR A 143 -28.37 -7.42 -0.49
CA THR A 143 -27.15 -7.38 0.32
C THR A 143 -25.92 -7.28 -0.57
N VAL A 144 -25.10 -6.25 -0.36
CA VAL A 144 -23.83 -6.06 -1.08
C VAL A 144 -22.71 -6.78 -0.32
N ILE A 145 -22.03 -7.68 -1.01
CA ILE A 145 -20.81 -8.36 -0.53
C ILE A 145 -19.62 -7.74 -1.26
N GLU A 146 -18.92 -6.83 -0.59
CA GLU A 146 -17.72 -6.19 -1.12
C GLU A 146 -16.52 -7.16 -1.02
N ILE A 147 -15.72 -7.27 -2.08
CA ILE A 147 -14.43 -7.96 -2.04
C ILE A 147 -13.36 -6.91 -2.26
N ASP A 148 -12.60 -6.61 -1.20
CA ASP A 148 -11.46 -5.71 -1.29
C ASP A 148 -10.35 -6.33 -2.16
N THR A 149 -9.91 -5.59 -3.18
CA THR A 149 -8.86 -6.00 -4.11
C THR A 149 -7.62 -5.11 -4.04
N SER A 150 -7.48 -4.26 -3.01
CA SER A 150 -6.30 -3.38 -2.83
C SER A 150 -4.98 -4.15 -2.84
N ASP A 151 -4.98 -5.35 -2.26
CA ASP A 151 -3.78 -6.19 -2.08
C ASP A 151 -3.54 -7.12 -3.28
N THR A 152 -4.46 -7.13 -4.25
CA THR A 152 -4.39 -7.97 -5.46
C THR A 152 -4.38 -7.12 -6.73
N ASP A 153 -3.73 -5.95 -6.65
CA ASP A 153 -3.54 -5.03 -7.77
C ASP A 153 -4.86 -4.54 -8.37
N PHE A 154 -5.90 -4.48 -7.54
CA PHE A 154 -7.27 -4.15 -7.93
C PHE A 154 -7.90 -5.12 -8.94
N VAL A 155 -7.42 -6.36 -8.95
CA VAL A 155 -7.93 -7.46 -9.78
C VAL A 155 -8.51 -8.54 -8.88
N LEU A 156 -9.78 -8.90 -9.10
CA LEU A 156 -10.41 -10.00 -8.38
C LEU A 156 -9.70 -11.32 -8.68
N THR A 157 -9.31 -12.05 -7.63
CA THR A 157 -8.69 -13.37 -7.76
C THR A 157 -9.74 -14.48 -7.64
N ALA A 158 -9.44 -15.63 -8.24
CA ALA A 158 -10.29 -16.81 -8.12
C ALA A 158 -10.42 -17.30 -6.68
N ASP A 159 -9.37 -17.17 -5.87
CA ASP A 159 -9.39 -17.61 -4.47
C ASP A 159 -10.22 -16.67 -3.59
N ALA A 160 -10.13 -15.36 -3.79
CA ALA A 160 -11.01 -14.40 -3.12
C ALA A 160 -12.48 -14.66 -3.48
N LEU A 161 -12.78 -14.96 -4.75
CA LEU A 161 -14.14 -15.32 -5.17
C LEU A 161 -14.61 -16.64 -4.54
N LYS A 162 -13.75 -17.66 -4.45
CA LYS A 162 -14.09 -18.93 -3.76
C LYS A 162 -14.42 -18.70 -2.29
N GLN A 163 -13.60 -17.91 -1.58
CA GLN A 163 -13.84 -17.58 -0.18
C GLN A 163 -15.16 -16.83 0.00
N ALA A 164 -15.44 -15.84 -0.85
CA ALA A 164 -16.72 -15.13 -0.84
C ALA A 164 -17.91 -16.08 -1.07
N LEU A 165 -17.80 -17.02 -2.03
CA LEU A 165 -18.85 -18.00 -2.29
C LEU A 165 -19.00 -19.05 -1.18
N GLN A 166 -17.95 -19.36 -0.43
CA GLN A 166 -18.04 -20.21 0.76
C GLN A 166 -18.77 -19.52 1.90
N ALA A 167 -18.49 -18.23 2.12
CA ALA A 167 -19.17 -17.42 3.12
C ALA A 167 -20.62 -17.07 2.72
N HIS A 168 -20.86 -16.87 1.43
CA HIS A 168 -22.13 -16.45 0.83
C HIS A 168 -22.58 -17.43 -0.26
N PRO A 169 -22.96 -18.67 0.10
CA PRO A 169 -23.32 -19.71 -0.87
C PRO A 169 -24.61 -19.39 -1.65
N ASN A 170 -25.38 -18.40 -1.20
CA ASN A 170 -26.62 -17.95 -1.84
C ASN A 170 -26.42 -16.71 -2.74
N ALA A 171 -25.18 -16.23 -2.91
CA ALA A 171 -24.87 -15.15 -3.83
C ALA A 171 -25.44 -15.42 -5.22
N LYS A 172 -26.17 -14.42 -5.74
CA LYS A 172 -26.97 -14.55 -6.97
C LYS A 172 -26.31 -13.89 -8.17
N MET A 173 -25.52 -12.84 -7.93
CA MET A 173 -24.85 -12.09 -8.99
C MET A 173 -23.43 -11.71 -8.58
N LEU A 174 -22.52 -11.79 -9.55
CA LEU A 174 -21.20 -11.16 -9.49
C LEU A 174 -21.18 -10.00 -10.49
N VAL A 175 -20.77 -8.82 -10.03
CA VAL A 175 -20.52 -7.66 -10.89
C VAL A 175 -19.03 -7.62 -11.21
N LEU A 176 -18.69 -7.54 -12.50
CA LEU A 176 -17.33 -7.31 -12.97
C LEU A 176 -17.33 -6.06 -13.85
N ASN A 177 -16.53 -5.07 -13.49
CA ASN A 177 -16.25 -3.91 -14.34
C ASN A 177 -14.79 -3.98 -14.78
N TYR A 178 -14.55 -4.15 -16.08
CA TYR A 178 -13.19 -4.16 -16.63
C TYR A 178 -13.17 -3.71 -18.10
N PRO A 179 -12.25 -2.81 -18.50
CA PRO A 179 -11.33 -2.04 -17.66
C PRO A 179 -12.01 -1.23 -16.54
N THR A 180 -11.42 -1.23 -15.35
CA THR A 180 -12.07 -0.88 -14.09
C THR A 180 -12.08 0.62 -13.81
N ASN A 181 -13.23 1.21 -13.48
CA ASN A 181 -13.32 2.51 -12.80
C ASN A 181 -13.41 2.27 -11.29
N PRO A 182 -12.47 2.73 -10.45
CA PRO A 182 -11.54 3.85 -10.69
C PRO A 182 -10.10 3.48 -11.06
N THR A 183 -9.74 2.20 -11.08
CA THR A 183 -8.34 1.77 -10.99
C THR A 183 -7.59 1.70 -12.31
N GLY A 184 -8.31 1.61 -13.42
CA GLY A 184 -7.75 1.31 -14.74
C GLY A 184 -7.22 -0.12 -14.87
N ALA A 185 -7.52 -1.00 -13.90
CA ALA A 185 -7.15 -2.40 -13.94
C ALA A 185 -7.87 -3.14 -15.08
N THR A 186 -7.20 -4.15 -15.62
CA THR A 186 -7.71 -5.02 -16.69
C THR A 186 -7.46 -6.47 -16.33
N TYR A 187 -8.29 -7.39 -16.83
CA TYR A 187 -8.09 -8.82 -16.61
C TYR A 187 -7.36 -9.44 -17.78
N SER A 188 -6.32 -10.21 -17.49
CA SER A 188 -5.70 -11.09 -18.48
C SER A 188 -6.63 -12.27 -18.80
N LYS A 189 -6.42 -12.89 -19.96
CA LYS A 189 -7.16 -14.11 -20.34
C LYS A 189 -7.03 -15.24 -19.31
N SER A 190 -5.84 -15.41 -18.71
CA SER A 190 -5.62 -16.42 -17.64
C SER A 190 -6.50 -16.13 -16.43
N LYS A 191 -6.52 -14.88 -15.95
CA LYS A 191 -7.30 -14.48 -14.79
C LYS A 191 -8.80 -14.65 -15.02
N LEU A 192 -9.31 -14.28 -16.19
CA LEU A 192 -10.71 -14.56 -16.55
C LEU A 192 -11.01 -16.05 -16.62
N THR A 193 -10.06 -16.88 -17.08
CA THR A 193 -10.22 -18.34 -17.12
C THR A 193 -10.29 -18.95 -15.72
N GLU A 194 -9.42 -18.50 -14.82
CA GLU A 194 -9.44 -18.90 -13.41
C GLU A 194 -10.77 -18.52 -12.74
N LEU A 195 -11.25 -17.29 -12.95
CA LEU A 195 -12.56 -16.85 -12.45
C LEU A 195 -13.70 -17.66 -13.07
N ALA A 196 -13.65 -17.92 -14.37
CA ALA A 196 -14.69 -18.66 -15.06
C ALA A 196 -14.84 -20.08 -14.50
N GLN A 197 -13.74 -20.75 -14.15
CA GLN A 197 -13.77 -22.08 -13.51
C GLN A 197 -14.49 -22.08 -12.17
N VAL A 198 -14.32 -21.02 -11.36
CA VAL A 198 -15.04 -20.86 -10.09
C VAL A 198 -16.52 -20.60 -10.35
N ILE A 199 -16.81 -19.65 -11.24
CA ILE A 199 -18.18 -19.21 -11.54
C ILE A 199 -19.00 -20.33 -12.17
N GLN A 200 -18.41 -21.16 -13.04
CA GLN A 200 -19.10 -22.25 -13.74
C GLN A 200 -19.78 -23.24 -12.77
N ASN A 201 -19.18 -23.46 -11.60
CA ASN A 201 -19.68 -24.34 -10.56
C ASN A 201 -20.61 -23.65 -9.54
N SER A 202 -20.89 -22.35 -9.73
CA SER A 202 -21.75 -21.55 -8.87
C SER A 202 -23.12 -21.31 -9.49
N LYS A 203 -24.02 -20.65 -8.74
CA LYS A 203 -25.33 -20.15 -9.22
C LYS A 203 -25.30 -18.69 -9.67
N LEU A 204 -24.11 -18.09 -9.79
CA LEU A 204 -23.97 -16.68 -10.11
C LEU A 204 -24.39 -16.37 -11.56
N PHE A 205 -25.21 -15.33 -11.72
CA PHE A 205 -25.20 -14.49 -12.90
C PHE A 205 -23.95 -13.60 -12.90
N VAL A 206 -23.38 -13.33 -14.06
CA VAL A 206 -22.27 -12.38 -14.20
C VAL A 206 -22.77 -11.14 -14.93
N LEU A 207 -22.76 -9.99 -14.28
CA LEU A 207 -22.93 -8.70 -14.94
C LEU A 207 -21.52 -8.21 -15.32
N ALA A 208 -21.21 -8.27 -16.62
CA ALA A 208 -19.93 -7.82 -17.15
C ALA A 208 -20.10 -6.42 -17.76
N ASP A 209 -19.73 -5.39 -17.00
CA ASP A 209 -19.68 -4.00 -17.48
C ASP A 209 -18.35 -3.74 -18.19
N GLU A 210 -18.41 -3.85 -19.52
CA GLU A 210 -17.27 -3.75 -20.43
C GLU A 210 -17.30 -2.43 -21.21
N ILE A 211 -17.96 -1.39 -20.67
CA ILE A 211 -18.12 -0.08 -21.32
C ILE A 211 -16.78 0.60 -21.70
N TYR A 212 -15.69 0.21 -21.04
CA TYR A 212 -14.33 0.69 -21.29
C TYR A 212 -13.50 -0.24 -22.18
N GLY A 213 -14.05 -1.34 -22.71
CA GLY A 213 -13.27 -2.41 -23.37
C GLY A 213 -12.36 -1.91 -24.50
N GLU A 214 -12.84 -0.97 -25.30
CA GLU A 214 -12.05 -0.33 -26.38
C GLU A 214 -10.90 0.54 -25.85
N LEU A 215 -11.02 1.07 -24.64
CA LEU A 215 -9.98 1.87 -23.97
C LEU A 215 -9.03 0.96 -23.19
N SER A 216 -8.43 0.00 -23.90
CA SER A 216 -7.36 -0.88 -23.41
C SER A 216 -6.08 -0.59 -24.19
N TYR A 217 -4.99 -0.25 -23.51
CA TYR A 217 -3.81 0.35 -24.13
C TYR A 217 -2.71 -0.65 -24.46
N ASP A 218 -2.42 -1.55 -23.52
CA ASP A 218 -1.24 -2.41 -23.61
C ASP A 218 -1.61 -3.81 -24.13
N ASN A 219 -2.85 -4.25 -23.90
CA ASN A 219 -3.34 -5.57 -24.27
C ASN A 219 -4.75 -5.48 -24.85
N LYS A 220 -5.11 -6.47 -25.68
CA LYS A 220 -6.48 -6.67 -26.14
C LYS A 220 -7.40 -6.94 -24.93
N HIS A 221 -8.59 -6.34 -24.93
CA HIS A 221 -9.67 -6.68 -23.99
C HIS A 221 -10.21 -8.10 -24.25
N TYR A 222 -10.39 -8.86 -23.17
CA TYR A 222 -10.99 -10.20 -23.20
C TYR A 222 -12.31 -10.16 -22.42
N SER A 223 -13.38 -10.69 -22.99
CA SER A 223 -14.68 -10.75 -22.31
C SER A 223 -14.87 -12.09 -21.60
N ILE A 224 -15.33 -12.06 -20.34
CA ILE A 224 -15.74 -13.28 -19.63
C ILE A 224 -16.93 -13.97 -20.29
N ALA A 225 -17.71 -13.24 -21.09
CA ALA A 225 -18.81 -13.82 -21.85
C ALA A 225 -18.33 -14.90 -22.83
N GLU A 226 -17.09 -14.81 -23.34
CA GLU A 226 -16.51 -15.83 -24.24
C GLU A 226 -16.39 -17.18 -23.53
N LEU A 227 -16.14 -17.15 -22.22
CA LEU A 227 -15.97 -18.32 -21.37
C LEU A 227 -17.30 -18.79 -20.74
N LEU A 228 -18.22 -17.87 -20.47
CA LEU A 228 -19.46 -18.12 -19.75
C LEU A 228 -20.71 -17.53 -20.44
N PRO A 229 -20.97 -17.85 -21.72
CA PRO A 229 -22.02 -17.18 -22.51
C PRO A 229 -23.44 -17.40 -21.99
N SER A 230 -23.69 -18.53 -21.30
CA SER A 230 -25.03 -18.90 -20.80
C SER A 230 -25.46 -18.19 -19.52
N ARG A 231 -24.55 -17.49 -18.84
CA ARG A 231 -24.81 -16.82 -17.54
C ARG A 231 -24.28 -15.38 -17.44
N THR A 232 -23.63 -14.90 -18.50
CA THR A 232 -23.09 -13.55 -18.56
C THR A 232 -24.08 -12.61 -19.24
N ILE A 233 -24.32 -11.46 -18.60
CA ILE A 233 -24.99 -10.31 -19.18
C ILE A 233 -23.90 -9.30 -19.48
N LEU A 234 -23.52 -9.22 -20.75
CA LEU A 234 -22.54 -8.26 -21.22
C LEU A 234 -23.22 -6.91 -21.36
N ILE A 235 -22.68 -5.88 -20.72
CA ILE A 235 -23.13 -4.49 -20.83
C ILE A 235 -22.02 -3.66 -21.47
N ASN A 236 -22.38 -2.89 -22.48
CA ASN A 236 -21.47 -2.00 -23.17
C ASN A 236 -22.26 -0.82 -23.80
N GLY A 237 -21.61 0.00 -24.61
CA GLY A 237 -22.20 1.17 -25.22
C GLY A 237 -21.19 1.99 -26.00
N ILE A 238 -21.63 3.15 -26.47
CA ILE A 238 -20.82 4.02 -27.36
C ILE A 238 -20.29 5.27 -26.64
N SER A 239 -20.61 5.43 -25.35
CA SER A 239 -20.23 6.62 -24.60
C SER A 239 -18.73 6.79 -24.46
N LYS A 240 -17.98 5.71 -24.22
CA LYS A 240 -16.53 5.80 -23.95
C LYS A 240 -15.71 5.55 -25.21
N SER A 241 -16.11 4.58 -26.02
CA SER A 241 -15.47 4.20 -27.28
C SER A 241 -15.60 5.25 -28.39
N TYR A 242 -16.68 6.03 -28.43
CA TYR A 242 -16.92 7.00 -29.52
C TYR A 242 -17.21 8.41 -29.02
N ALA A 243 -16.89 8.71 -27.76
CA ALA A 243 -17.14 10.01 -27.13
C ALA A 243 -18.60 10.49 -27.29
N MET A 244 -19.56 9.56 -27.16
CA MET A 244 -21.00 9.82 -27.30
C MET A 244 -21.72 9.81 -25.95
N THR A 245 -21.24 10.57 -24.98
CA THR A 245 -21.73 10.49 -23.58
C THR A 245 -23.12 11.10 -23.40
N GLY A 246 -23.34 12.28 -23.96
CA GLY A 246 -24.63 13.00 -23.95
C GLY A 246 -25.71 12.36 -24.82
N TYR A 247 -25.33 11.41 -25.69
CA TYR A 247 -26.24 10.75 -26.64
C TYR A 247 -26.99 9.57 -26.02
N ARG A 248 -26.52 9.04 -24.89
CA ARG A 248 -27.25 8.06 -24.08
C ARG A 248 -27.63 6.78 -24.85
N ILE A 249 -26.67 6.16 -25.55
CA ILE A 249 -26.85 4.82 -26.13
C ILE A 249 -25.98 3.81 -25.39
N GLY A 250 -26.63 2.77 -24.89
CA GLY A 250 -26.01 1.56 -24.37
C GLY A 250 -26.63 0.34 -25.04
N PHE A 251 -26.07 -0.82 -24.76
CA PHE A 251 -26.66 -2.09 -25.14
C PHE A 251 -26.25 -3.18 -24.17
N LEU A 252 -27.06 -4.23 -24.12
CA LEU A 252 -26.71 -5.48 -23.45
C LEU A 252 -26.86 -6.67 -24.39
N ALA A 253 -26.07 -7.71 -24.13
CA ALA A 253 -26.15 -9.00 -24.79
C ALA A 253 -26.22 -10.13 -23.76
N ALA A 254 -27.23 -11.00 -23.89
CA ALA A 254 -27.50 -12.09 -22.97
C ALA A 254 -28.36 -13.19 -23.64
N PRO A 255 -28.43 -14.40 -23.06
CA PRO A 255 -29.29 -15.46 -23.58
C PRO A 255 -30.74 -15.01 -23.79
N ALA A 256 -31.38 -15.48 -24.86
CA ALA A 256 -32.66 -14.95 -25.34
C ALA A 256 -33.76 -14.87 -24.26
N THR A 257 -33.86 -15.90 -23.40
CA THR A 257 -34.83 -15.93 -22.30
C THR A 257 -34.61 -14.80 -21.30
N LEU A 258 -33.35 -14.52 -20.96
CA LEU A 258 -32.99 -13.47 -20.01
C LEU A 258 -33.19 -12.09 -20.65
N THR A 259 -32.74 -11.90 -21.90
CA THR A 259 -32.94 -10.67 -22.66
C THR A 259 -34.42 -10.32 -22.79
N SER A 260 -35.29 -11.32 -23.03
CA SER A 260 -36.75 -11.13 -23.07
C SER A 260 -37.32 -10.66 -21.72
N ASN A 261 -36.81 -11.17 -20.60
CA ASN A 261 -37.23 -10.71 -19.28
C ASN A 261 -36.75 -9.29 -18.97
N ILE A 262 -35.51 -8.95 -19.32
CA ILE A 262 -34.98 -7.60 -19.14
C ILE A 262 -35.75 -6.60 -20.01
N LEU A 263 -36.08 -6.98 -21.25
CA LEU A 263 -36.89 -6.16 -22.16
C LEU A 263 -38.27 -5.81 -21.57
N LYS A 264 -38.92 -6.73 -20.83
CA LYS A 264 -40.21 -6.44 -20.17
C LYS A 264 -40.07 -5.27 -19.21
N LEU A 265 -39.05 -5.27 -18.36
CA LEU A 265 -38.82 -4.18 -17.40
C LEU A 265 -38.38 -2.90 -18.11
N HIS A 266 -37.42 -3.00 -19.04
CA HIS A 266 -36.92 -1.87 -19.83
C HIS A 266 -38.06 -1.12 -20.53
N GLY A 267 -38.96 -1.84 -21.21
CA GLY A 267 -40.08 -1.27 -21.94
C GLY A 267 -41.09 -0.51 -21.07
N PHE A 268 -41.13 -0.77 -19.75
CA PHE A 268 -41.94 0.02 -18.81
C PHE A 268 -41.23 1.27 -18.30
N MET A 269 -39.89 1.29 -18.29
CA MET A 269 -39.11 2.43 -17.83
C MET A 269 -38.93 3.48 -18.92
N VAL A 270 -38.70 3.02 -20.14
CA VAL A 270 -38.51 3.85 -21.33
C VAL A 270 -39.11 3.19 -22.55
N THR A 271 -39.71 3.99 -23.43
CA THR A 271 -40.37 3.46 -24.63
C THR A 271 -39.38 2.84 -25.61
N THR A 272 -38.30 3.56 -25.92
CA THR A 272 -37.16 3.16 -26.77
C THR A 272 -36.11 4.27 -26.75
N ALA A 273 -34.88 3.99 -27.17
CA ALA A 273 -33.86 5.03 -27.36
C ALA A 273 -34.23 5.96 -28.55
N PRO A 274 -33.77 7.22 -28.58
CA PRO A 274 -34.10 8.12 -29.69
C PRO A 274 -33.60 7.59 -31.04
N THR A 275 -34.52 7.48 -32.02
CA THR A 275 -34.26 6.88 -33.35
C THR A 275 -33.09 7.56 -34.07
N SER A 276 -33.08 8.90 -34.11
CA SER A 276 -31.97 9.65 -34.72
C SER A 276 -30.61 9.33 -34.08
N ILE A 277 -30.57 9.10 -32.77
CA ILE A 277 -29.33 8.77 -32.07
C ILE A 277 -28.90 7.33 -32.35
N MET A 278 -29.84 6.40 -32.47
CA MET A 278 -29.54 5.03 -32.88
C MET A 278 -28.88 4.99 -34.27
N GLU A 279 -29.31 5.83 -35.22
CA GLU A 279 -28.64 6.01 -36.53
C GLU A 279 -27.16 6.39 -36.38
N GLY A 280 -26.85 7.37 -35.51
CA GLY A 280 -25.46 7.71 -35.19
C GLY A 280 -24.68 6.57 -34.54
N ALA A 281 -25.33 5.76 -33.70
CA ALA A 281 -24.70 4.60 -33.06
C ALA A 281 -24.32 3.50 -34.06
N ILE A 282 -25.14 3.28 -35.10
CA ILE A 282 -24.81 2.35 -36.20
C ILE A 282 -23.55 2.82 -36.91
N GLU A 283 -23.49 4.11 -37.25
CA GLU A 283 -22.34 4.70 -37.93
C GLU A 283 -21.06 4.54 -37.09
N ALA A 284 -21.13 4.83 -35.79
CA ALA A 284 -20.02 4.67 -34.87
C ALA A 284 -19.53 3.20 -34.82
N LEU A 285 -20.43 2.24 -34.64
CA LEU A 285 -20.08 0.82 -34.52
C LEU A 285 -19.52 0.22 -35.82
N LEU A 286 -20.03 0.65 -36.98
CA LEU A 286 -19.64 0.09 -38.27
C LEU A 286 -18.38 0.74 -38.86
N HIS A 287 -18.15 2.03 -38.58
CA HIS A 287 -17.14 2.83 -39.27
C HIS A 287 -16.22 3.64 -38.34
N GLY A 288 -16.38 3.58 -37.03
CA GLY A 288 -15.62 4.43 -36.08
C GLY A 288 -14.33 3.80 -35.52
N GLN A 289 -13.85 2.66 -36.02
CA GLN A 289 -12.68 1.95 -35.45
C GLN A 289 -11.41 2.83 -35.43
N ASP A 290 -11.19 3.62 -36.47
CA ASP A 290 -10.05 4.54 -36.53
C ASP A 290 -10.15 5.68 -35.51
N ASP A 291 -11.38 6.08 -35.15
CA ASP A 291 -11.60 7.12 -34.13
C ASP A 291 -11.27 6.60 -32.74
N VAL A 292 -11.63 5.34 -32.45
CA VAL A 292 -11.22 4.65 -31.23
C VAL A 292 -9.69 4.61 -31.13
N ALA A 293 -9.01 4.17 -32.19
CA ALA A 293 -7.55 4.06 -32.20
C ALA A 293 -6.85 5.40 -31.92
N LYS A 294 -7.32 6.49 -32.55
CA LYS A 294 -6.81 7.85 -32.31
C LYS A 294 -7.02 8.30 -30.87
N MET A 295 -8.21 8.05 -30.32
CA MET A 295 -8.53 8.40 -28.94
C MET A 295 -7.69 7.59 -27.94
N CYS A 296 -7.50 6.29 -28.17
CA CYS A 296 -6.66 5.44 -27.33
C CYS A 296 -5.21 5.93 -27.30
N GLU A 297 -4.65 6.30 -28.45
CA GLU A 297 -3.29 6.86 -28.50
C GLU A 297 -3.19 8.19 -27.72
N GLN A 298 -4.19 9.07 -27.84
CA GLN A 298 -4.22 10.32 -27.06
C GLN A 298 -4.27 10.05 -25.55
N TYR A 299 -5.11 9.12 -25.11
CA TYR A 299 -5.18 8.78 -23.69
C TYR A 299 -3.94 8.06 -23.18
N ARG A 300 -3.30 7.21 -24.01
CA ARG A 300 -2.04 6.56 -23.67
C ARG A 300 -0.95 7.60 -23.38
N LEU A 301 -0.80 8.61 -24.24
CA LEU A 301 0.16 9.71 -24.01
C LEU A 301 -0.14 10.49 -22.72
N ARG A 302 -1.41 10.76 -22.44
CA ARG A 302 -1.85 11.46 -21.22
C ARG A 302 -1.62 10.63 -19.96
N ARG A 303 -1.91 9.33 -20.02
CA ARG A 303 -1.64 8.35 -18.97
C ARG A 303 -0.15 8.33 -18.66
N ASP A 304 0.70 8.10 -19.67
CA ASP A 304 2.14 7.94 -19.50
C ASP A 304 2.76 9.19 -18.86
N TYR A 305 2.32 10.38 -19.29
CA TYR A 305 2.70 11.64 -18.66
C TYR A 305 2.29 11.69 -17.18
N LEU A 306 1.01 11.49 -16.88
CA LEU A 306 0.49 11.68 -15.52
C LEU A 306 1.03 10.61 -14.55
N VAL A 307 1.23 9.36 -14.99
CA VAL A 307 1.89 8.30 -14.21
C VAL A 307 3.29 8.71 -13.81
N LYS A 308 4.09 9.21 -14.77
CA LYS A 308 5.47 9.64 -14.52
C LYS A 308 5.51 10.75 -13.47
N GLU A 309 4.70 11.80 -13.65
CA GLU A 309 4.74 12.97 -12.77
C GLU A 309 4.17 12.70 -11.38
N LEU A 310 3.12 11.85 -11.26
CA LEU A 310 2.60 11.44 -9.96
C LEU A 310 3.62 10.60 -9.17
N ASN A 311 4.31 9.66 -9.83
CA ASN A 311 5.37 8.88 -9.19
C ASN A 311 6.54 9.76 -8.72
N GLN A 312 6.88 10.84 -9.44
CA GLN A 312 7.88 11.83 -9.00
C GLN A 312 7.47 12.60 -7.74
N LEU A 313 6.17 12.68 -7.46
CA LEU A 313 5.61 13.25 -6.23
C LEU A 313 5.33 12.18 -5.16
N ASN A 314 5.91 10.99 -5.30
CA ASN A 314 5.75 9.83 -4.42
C ASN A 314 4.32 9.27 -4.33
N PHE A 315 3.41 9.70 -5.21
CA PHE A 315 2.13 9.02 -5.36
C PHE A 315 2.40 7.69 -6.06
N GLN A 316 2.15 6.57 -5.40
CA GLN A 316 2.40 5.27 -6.01
C GLN A 316 1.26 4.98 -7.00
N VAL A 317 1.59 5.04 -8.29
CA VAL A 317 0.65 4.77 -9.37
C VAL A 317 1.13 3.58 -10.17
N ARG A 318 0.35 2.50 -10.13
CA ARG A 318 0.55 1.39 -11.07
C ARG A 318 0.14 1.86 -12.46
N SER A 319 0.88 1.46 -13.49
CA SER A 319 0.55 1.81 -14.88
C SER A 319 -0.78 1.15 -15.27
N PRO A 320 -1.90 1.87 -15.38
CA PRO A 320 -3.17 1.24 -15.71
C PRO A 320 -3.16 0.82 -17.19
N ALA A 321 -3.72 -0.35 -17.47
CA ALA A 321 -3.80 -0.88 -18.82
C ALA A 321 -5.08 -0.45 -19.55
N GLY A 322 -6.02 0.25 -18.89
CA GLY A 322 -7.21 0.79 -19.55
C GLY A 322 -7.97 1.86 -18.78
N THR A 323 -9.15 2.24 -19.30
CA THR A 323 -9.95 3.43 -18.89
C THR A 323 -9.20 4.75 -19.07
N PHE A 324 -9.74 5.87 -18.61
CA PHE A 324 -9.01 7.14 -18.50
C PHE A 324 -8.79 7.58 -17.04
N TYR A 325 -8.60 6.63 -16.13
CA TYR A 325 -8.39 6.89 -14.70
C TYR A 325 -7.04 6.37 -14.21
N LEU A 326 -6.46 7.10 -13.26
CA LEU A 326 -5.38 6.64 -12.38
C LEU A 326 -5.90 6.59 -10.95
N PHE A 327 -5.57 5.51 -10.24
CA PHE A 327 -5.85 5.37 -8.82
C PHE A 327 -4.53 5.34 -8.07
N ALA A 328 -4.20 6.47 -7.47
CA ALA A 328 -2.88 6.77 -6.95
C ALA A 328 -2.88 6.63 -5.43
N LYS A 329 -1.96 5.83 -4.89
CA LYS A 329 -1.77 5.73 -3.44
C LYS A 329 -1.20 7.04 -2.93
N ILE A 330 -1.76 7.53 -1.82
CA ILE A 330 -1.35 8.79 -1.21
C ILE A 330 0.07 8.61 -0.61
N PRO A 331 1.01 9.54 -0.88
CA PRO A 331 2.32 9.58 -0.24
C PRO A 331 2.20 9.60 1.28
N ILE A 332 3.12 8.93 1.97
CA ILE A 332 3.04 8.76 3.43
C ILE A 332 3.12 10.07 4.21
N ASN A 333 3.81 11.06 3.63
CA ASN A 333 4.02 12.40 4.15
C ASN A 333 2.81 13.35 3.95
N LEU A 334 1.71 12.87 3.36
CA LEU A 334 0.47 13.64 3.22
C LEU A 334 -0.63 13.04 4.10
N ILE A 335 -1.74 13.77 4.24
CA ILE A 335 -2.92 13.31 4.98
C ILE A 335 -3.48 12.03 4.34
N GLN A 336 -3.50 10.93 5.12
CA GLN A 336 -3.95 9.63 4.64
C GLN A 336 -5.48 9.52 4.46
N ASN A 337 -6.25 10.39 5.11
CA ASN A 337 -7.68 10.51 4.88
C ASN A 337 -7.93 11.10 3.48
N SER A 338 -8.35 10.24 2.54
CA SER A 338 -8.49 10.59 1.13
C SER A 338 -9.46 11.74 0.89
N ASN A 339 -10.55 11.82 1.66
CA ASN A 339 -11.53 12.92 1.54
C ASN A 339 -10.97 14.25 2.03
N GLN A 340 -10.31 14.25 3.19
CA GLN A 340 -9.67 15.45 3.73
C GLN A 340 -8.57 15.96 2.79
N LEU A 341 -7.70 15.07 2.30
CA LEU A 341 -6.65 15.44 1.36
C LEU A 341 -7.23 15.98 0.04
N ALA A 342 -8.26 15.32 -0.53
CA ALA A 342 -8.88 15.78 -1.77
C ALA A 342 -9.51 17.18 -1.62
N LEU A 343 -10.13 17.48 -0.48
CA LEU A 343 -10.64 18.82 -0.17
C LEU A 343 -9.51 19.83 0.00
N GLN A 344 -8.43 19.46 0.68
CA GLN A 344 -7.28 20.33 0.89
C GLN A 344 -6.60 20.70 -0.44
N ILE A 345 -6.38 19.72 -1.32
CA ILE A 345 -5.89 19.94 -2.69
C ILE A 345 -6.85 20.87 -3.46
N ALA A 346 -8.17 20.68 -3.34
CA ALA A 346 -9.15 21.54 -4.02
C ALA A 346 -9.08 22.99 -3.54
N HIS A 347 -8.98 23.22 -2.23
CA HIS A 347 -8.96 24.58 -1.67
C HIS A 347 -7.62 25.29 -1.88
N GLN A 348 -6.51 24.61 -1.67
CA GLN A 348 -5.17 25.19 -1.71
C GLN A 348 -4.57 25.18 -3.12
N ALA A 349 -4.59 24.02 -3.78
CA ALA A 349 -4.00 23.85 -5.12
C ALA A 349 -4.96 24.27 -6.25
N LYS A 350 -6.24 24.52 -5.95
CA LYS A 350 -7.29 24.75 -6.97
C LYS A 350 -7.35 23.59 -7.97
N LEU A 351 -7.26 22.36 -7.47
CA LEU A 351 -7.32 21.13 -8.25
C LEU A 351 -8.33 20.16 -7.63
N ALA A 352 -9.33 19.71 -8.39
CA ALA A 352 -10.30 18.71 -7.94
C ALA A 352 -9.93 17.32 -8.45
N VAL A 353 -9.80 16.38 -7.51
CA VAL A 353 -9.56 14.94 -7.70
C VAL A 353 -10.52 14.17 -6.80
N ILE A 354 -10.90 12.94 -7.15
CA ILE A 354 -11.93 12.23 -6.37
C ILE A 354 -11.28 11.42 -5.25
N PRO A 355 -11.75 11.53 -4.00
CA PRO A 355 -11.25 10.70 -2.90
C PRO A 355 -11.55 9.23 -3.11
N GLY A 356 -10.55 8.37 -2.84
CA GLY A 356 -10.64 6.93 -3.10
C GLY A 356 -11.71 6.22 -2.27
N LYS A 357 -11.98 6.69 -1.04
CA LYS A 357 -13.04 6.17 -0.16
C LYS A 357 -14.41 6.06 -0.83
N VAL A 358 -14.69 6.91 -1.82
CA VAL A 358 -15.97 6.91 -2.56
C VAL A 358 -16.21 5.62 -3.34
N PHE A 359 -15.17 4.84 -3.61
CA PHE A 359 -15.23 3.65 -4.48
C PHE A 359 -15.39 2.32 -3.72
N GLY A 360 -15.69 2.35 -2.42
CA GLY A 360 -15.91 1.15 -1.59
C GLY A 360 -14.66 0.73 -0.80
N ALA A 361 -14.69 -0.49 -0.25
CA ALA A 361 -13.54 -1.09 0.44
C ALA A 361 -12.28 -1.11 -0.45
N GLY A 362 -11.10 -0.94 0.16
CA GLY A 362 -9.82 -0.79 -0.56
C GLY A 362 -9.57 0.59 -1.16
N GLY A 363 -10.50 1.54 -0.99
CA GLY A 363 -10.40 2.88 -1.57
C GLY A 363 -9.73 3.94 -0.70
N GLU A 364 -9.73 3.78 0.64
CA GLU A 364 -9.09 4.74 1.55
C GLU A 364 -7.56 4.74 1.35
N GLY A 365 -6.90 5.89 1.51
CA GLY A 365 -5.47 6.01 1.19
C GLY A 365 -5.16 6.17 -0.30
N TYR A 366 -6.18 6.31 -1.16
CA TYR A 366 -6.02 6.55 -2.59
C TYR A 366 -6.78 7.79 -3.08
N LEU A 367 -6.35 8.34 -4.22
CA LEU A 367 -7.05 9.38 -4.99
C LEU A 367 -7.24 8.93 -6.44
N ARG A 368 -8.42 9.21 -7.01
CA ARG A 368 -8.68 8.98 -8.44
C ARG A 368 -8.46 10.26 -9.25
N PHE A 369 -7.55 10.19 -10.22
CA PHE A 369 -7.30 11.22 -11.22
C PHE A 369 -7.89 10.78 -12.56
N SER A 370 -8.75 11.61 -13.17
CA SER A 370 -9.17 11.42 -14.55
C SER A 370 -8.24 12.15 -15.50
N TYR A 371 -7.69 11.46 -16.49
CA TYR A 371 -6.92 12.05 -17.58
C TYR A 371 -7.73 12.20 -18.88
N ALA A 372 -9.06 12.18 -18.76
CA ALA A 372 -9.96 12.77 -19.75
C ALA A 372 -9.96 14.30 -19.66
N ALA A 373 -8.81 14.89 -19.99
CA ALA A 373 -8.55 16.31 -20.00
C ALA A 373 -7.47 16.62 -21.04
N SER A 374 -7.41 17.87 -21.51
CA SER A 374 -6.35 18.30 -22.41
C SER A 374 -4.96 18.18 -21.75
N MET A 375 -3.92 17.92 -22.55
CA MET A 375 -2.55 17.83 -22.02
C MET A 375 -2.12 19.12 -21.31
N SER A 376 -2.58 20.29 -21.77
CA SER A 376 -2.34 21.57 -21.09
C SER A 376 -2.94 21.62 -19.68
N ASN A 377 -4.14 21.06 -19.51
CA ASN A 377 -4.77 20.98 -18.19
C ASN A 377 -4.06 19.98 -17.29
N LEU A 378 -3.55 18.87 -17.85
CA LEU A 378 -2.74 17.92 -17.10
C LEU A 378 -1.41 18.54 -16.63
N HIS A 379 -0.72 19.29 -17.49
CA HIS A 379 0.48 20.04 -17.11
C HIS A 379 0.20 21.03 -15.97
N GLU A 380 -0.90 21.78 -16.07
CA GLU A 380 -1.29 22.74 -15.04
C GLU A 380 -1.72 22.04 -13.73
N ALA A 381 -2.39 20.90 -13.82
CA ALA A 381 -2.75 20.08 -12.66
C ALA A 381 -1.52 19.57 -11.92
N VAL A 382 -0.54 19.00 -12.65
CA VAL A 382 0.73 18.55 -12.09
C VAL A 382 1.46 19.71 -11.44
N ARG A 383 1.61 20.86 -12.12
CA ARG A 383 2.26 22.04 -11.56
C ARG A 383 1.64 22.50 -10.24
N ARG A 384 0.29 22.52 -10.15
CA ARG A 384 -0.45 22.87 -8.94
C ARG A 384 -0.22 21.84 -7.83
N LEU A 385 -0.28 20.55 -8.16
CA LEU A 385 -0.07 19.47 -7.21
C LEU A 385 1.36 19.45 -6.68
N THR A 386 2.37 19.60 -7.54
CA THR A 386 3.78 19.70 -7.15
C THR A 386 3.98 20.82 -6.13
N LYS A 387 3.43 22.01 -6.41
CA LYS A 387 3.52 23.15 -5.50
C LYS A 387 2.87 22.83 -4.15
N PHE A 388 1.67 22.24 -4.16
CA PHE A 388 0.96 21.84 -2.94
C PHE A 388 1.79 20.85 -2.11
N VAL A 389 2.29 19.77 -2.73
CA VAL A 389 3.11 18.77 -2.02
C VAL A 389 4.38 19.41 -1.42
N GLN A 390 5.03 20.31 -2.14
CA GLN A 390 6.19 21.04 -1.62
C GLN A 390 5.85 21.96 -0.45
N GLU A 391 4.69 22.62 -0.47
CA GLU A 391 4.23 23.49 0.62
C GLU A 391 3.89 22.67 1.87
N GLU A 392 3.18 21.54 1.72
CA GLU A 392 2.87 20.63 2.83
C GLU A 392 4.13 20.02 3.45
N ASN A 393 5.09 19.59 2.63
CA ASN A 393 6.40 19.08 3.11
C ASN A 393 7.19 20.12 3.89
N ASN A 394 7.12 21.40 3.48
CA ASN A 394 7.79 22.48 4.20
C ASN A 394 7.08 22.80 5.53
N MET A 395 5.76 22.59 5.62
CA MET A 395 5.00 22.80 6.85
C MET A 395 5.21 21.69 7.89
N SER A 396 5.51 20.46 7.45
CA SER A 396 5.83 19.32 8.31
C SER A 396 7.32 19.21 8.68
N ALA A 397 8.16 20.14 8.22
CA ALA A 397 9.60 20.07 8.45
C ALA A 397 9.95 20.33 9.94
N ILE A 398 10.72 19.40 10.53
CA ILE A 398 11.06 19.39 11.96
C ILE A 398 12.52 19.75 12.21
N THR A 399 12.83 20.22 13.40
CA THR A 399 14.20 20.41 13.88
C THR A 399 14.67 19.14 14.58
N VAL A 400 15.75 18.54 14.05
CA VAL A 400 16.31 17.27 14.56
C VAL A 400 17.65 17.52 15.23
N ALA A 401 17.90 16.91 16.38
CA ALA A 401 19.22 16.86 16.99
C ALA A 401 19.76 15.42 17.04
N ILE A 402 21.03 15.24 16.68
CA ILE A 402 21.73 13.96 16.82
C ILE A 402 22.73 14.08 17.96
N LEU A 403 22.42 13.42 19.08
CA LEU A 403 23.24 13.40 20.28
C LEU A 403 24.22 12.23 20.24
N GLY A 404 25.52 12.52 20.10
CA GLY A 404 26.55 11.52 19.83
C GLY A 404 26.97 11.47 18.36
N ALA A 405 26.79 12.56 17.61
CA ALA A 405 26.95 12.67 16.16
C ALA A 405 28.32 12.26 15.58
N THR A 406 29.36 12.10 16.41
CA THR A 406 30.70 11.67 15.97
C THR A 406 31.05 10.22 16.31
N GLY A 407 30.13 9.48 16.93
CA GLY A 407 30.32 8.06 17.26
C GLY A 407 29.93 7.14 16.10
N ALA A 408 30.28 5.85 16.20
CA ALA A 408 29.99 4.86 15.15
C ALA A 408 28.50 4.82 14.75
N VAL A 409 27.59 4.85 15.73
CA VAL A 409 26.14 4.87 15.46
C VAL A 409 25.66 6.27 15.04
N GLY A 410 26.14 7.33 15.68
CA GLY A 410 25.72 8.70 15.38
C GLY A 410 26.01 9.12 13.94
N THR A 411 27.16 8.73 13.39
CA THR A 411 27.47 8.95 11.96
C THR A 411 26.49 8.21 11.06
N ARG A 412 26.15 6.94 11.39
CA ARG A 412 25.14 6.19 10.64
C ARG A 412 23.74 6.81 10.77
N MET A 413 23.37 7.38 11.92
CA MET A 413 22.10 8.08 12.08
C MET A 413 21.98 9.28 11.13
N ILE A 414 23.08 10.02 10.90
CA ILE A 414 23.11 11.12 9.93
C ILE A 414 22.84 10.56 8.51
N GLU A 415 23.57 9.51 8.12
CA GLU A 415 23.42 8.87 6.79
C GLU A 415 22.01 8.32 6.58
N GLN A 416 21.42 7.68 7.61
CA GLN A 416 20.07 7.12 7.53
C GLN A 416 19.00 8.22 7.51
N LEU A 417 19.17 9.29 8.29
CA LEU A 417 18.26 10.44 8.25
C LEU A 417 18.30 11.12 6.86
N GLU A 418 19.45 11.18 6.21
CA GLU A 418 19.59 11.72 4.85
C GLU A 418 18.80 10.90 3.82
N GLN A 419 18.71 9.59 4.02
CA GLN A 419 17.95 8.64 3.19
C GLN A 419 16.47 8.54 3.57
N SER A 420 16.08 9.09 4.72
CA SER A 420 14.71 9.07 5.21
C SER A 420 13.81 10.07 4.48
N ASN A 421 12.49 9.87 4.62
CA ASN A 421 11.49 10.81 4.13
C ASN A 421 11.22 11.97 5.09
N ILE A 422 11.96 12.07 6.20
CA ILE A 422 11.80 13.15 7.18
C ILE A 422 12.32 14.44 6.55
N GLU A 423 11.47 15.46 6.53
CA GLU A 423 11.89 16.81 6.14
C GLU A 423 12.49 17.52 7.36
N VAL A 424 13.77 17.88 7.24
CA VAL A 424 14.54 18.48 8.33
C VAL A 424 14.71 19.97 8.07
N ARG A 425 14.09 20.80 8.92
CA ARG A 425 14.19 22.27 8.88
C ARG A 425 15.56 22.76 9.37
N ASP A 426 16.04 22.16 10.46
CA ASP A 426 17.33 22.47 11.09
C ASP A 426 17.91 21.18 11.69
N LEU A 427 19.21 20.97 11.54
CA LEU A 427 19.92 19.80 12.04
C LEU A 427 21.00 20.23 13.05
N ARG A 428 20.90 19.71 14.27
CA ARG A 428 21.88 20.00 15.34
C ARG A 428 22.73 18.78 15.65
N LEU A 429 24.00 18.84 15.32
CA LEU A 429 24.94 17.78 15.61
C LEU A 429 25.61 18.03 16.97
N LEU A 430 25.29 17.19 17.95
CA LEU A 430 25.72 17.35 19.34
C LEU A 430 26.69 16.24 19.72
N ALA A 431 27.81 16.59 20.34
CA ALA A 431 28.79 15.62 20.82
C ALA A 431 29.50 16.08 22.10
N SER A 432 30.49 15.28 22.53
CA SER A 432 31.34 15.65 23.66
C SER A 432 32.20 16.90 23.35
N PRO A 433 32.68 17.64 24.37
CA PRO A 433 33.54 18.82 24.17
C PRO A 433 34.79 18.57 23.30
N ARG A 434 35.29 17.32 23.26
CA ARG A 434 36.46 16.93 22.44
C ARG A 434 36.16 16.85 20.95
N SER A 435 34.89 16.81 20.57
CA SER A 435 34.42 16.71 19.18
C SER A 435 33.92 18.03 18.61
N VAL A 436 33.91 19.10 19.39
CA VAL A 436 33.46 20.44 18.96
C VAL A 436 34.33 20.94 17.81
N GLY A 437 33.70 21.54 16.79
CA GLY A 437 34.38 22.07 15.60
C GLY A 437 34.69 21.03 14.53
N LYS A 438 34.40 19.75 14.76
CA LYS A 438 34.36 18.75 13.68
C LYS A 438 33.17 19.06 12.76
N VAL A 439 33.30 18.71 11.48
CA VAL A 439 32.25 18.90 10.48
C VAL A 439 31.71 17.53 10.06
N GLN A 440 30.39 17.45 9.87
CA GLN A 440 29.74 16.34 9.19
C GLN A 440 28.88 16.89 8.04
N THR A 441 28.63 16.05 7.06
CA THR A 441 27.82 16.42 5.89
C THR A 441 26.41 15.85 6.02
N PHE A 442 25.40 16.64 5.66
CA PHE A 442 24.00 16.21 5.55
C PHE A 442 23.36 16.90 4.34
N ARG A 443 22.81 16.11 3.40
CA ARG A 443 22.21 16.57 2.12
C ARG A 443 23.13 17.52 1.35
N GLY A 444 24.43 17.20 1.34
CA GLY A 444 25.48 17.99 0.68
C GLY A 444 25.86 19.31 1.37
N GLN A 445 25.31 19.61 2.55
CA GLN A 445 25.66 20.77 3.36
C GLN A 445 26.52 20.37 4.56
N GLU A 446 27.45 21.24 4.95
CA GLU A 446 28.33 21.04 6.09
C GLU A 446 27.69 21.57 7.38
N TYR A 447 27.71 20.75 8.43
CA TYR A 447 27.20 21.08 9.76
C TYR A 447 28.34 20.94 10.79
N GLU A 448 28.54 22.00 11.58
CA GLU A 448 29.53 22.00 12.66
C GLU A 448 28.98 21.29 13.90
N VAL A 449 29.78 20.39 14.47
CA VAL A 449 29.47 19.66 15.69
C VAL A 449 29.63 20.60 16.90
N SER A 450 28.57 20.73 17.67
CA SER A 450 28.50 21.55 18.89
C SER A 450 28.54 20.70 20.16
N ALA A 451 28.87 21.33 21.29
CA ALA A 451 28.85 20.67 22.58
C ALA A 451 27.42 20.36 23.02
N ALA A 452 27.19 19.13 23.50
CA ALA A 452 25.90 18.74 24.07
C ALA A 452 25.69 19.37 25.46
N THR A 453 24.74 20.29 25.57
CA THR A 453 24.36 20.98 26.82
C THR A 453 22.84 20.94 27.00
N PRO A 454 22.31 21.18 28.22
CA PRO A 454 20.86 21.26 28.42
C PRO A 454 20.13 22.24 27.49
N ASP A 455 20.76 23.36 27.14
CA ASP A 455 20.16 24.39 26.29
C ASP A 455 20.23 24.05 24.79
N SER A 456 21.03 23.05 24.40
CA SER A 456 21.18 22.61 23.00
C SER A 456 19.87 22.08 22.40
N PHE A 457 18.89 21.74 23.24
CA PHE A 457 17.61 21.16 22.84
C PHE A 457 16.46 22.18 22.70
N ILE A 458 16.71 23.47 22.94
CA ILE A 458 15.67 24.51 22.81
C ILE A 458 15.21 24.59 21.35
N GLY A 459 13.92 24.36 21.08
CA GLY A 459 13.34 24.37 19.74
C GLY A 459 13.74 23.18 18.87
N VAL A 460 14.12 22.06 19.49
CA VAL A 460 14.30 20.76 18.83
C VAL A 460 13.00 19.98 18.99
N ASP A 461 12.51 19.37 17.92
CA ASP A 461 11.28 18.57 17.90
C ASP A 461 11.61 17.07 18.11
N LEU A 462 12.74 16.61 17.56
CA LEU A 462 13.17 15.21 17.63
C LEU A 462 14.66 15.09 18.00
N VAL A 463 15.00 14.17 18.91
CA VAL A 463 16.38 13.81 19.26
C VAL A 463 16.66 12.34 18.95
N LEU A 464 17.69 12.08 18.14
CA LEU A 464 18.28 10.75 17.95
C LEU A 464 19.54 10.65 18.79
N SER A 465 19.56 9.76 19.78
CA SER A 465 20.65 9.68 20.77
C SER A 465 21.44 8.39 20.68
N SER A 466 22.77 8.51 20.65
CA SER A 466 23.75 7.43 20.78
C SER A 466 24.99 7.85 21.61
N ALA A 467 24.87 8.83 22.51
CA ALA A 467 26.00 9.43 23.23
C ALA A 467 26.47 8.64 24.48
N GLY A 468 25.97 7.43 24.70
CA GLY A 468 26.28 6.57 25.84
C GLY A 468 25.35 6.82 27.04
N GLY A 469 25.09 5.76 27.81
CA GLY A 469 23.99 5.75 28.80
C GLY A 469 24.07 6.81 29.89
N SER A 470 25.28 7.17 30.36
CA SER A 470 25.45 8.23 31.37
C SER A 470 25.13 9.62 30.82
N VAL A 471 25.45 9.87 29.55
CA VAL A 471 25.12 11.13 28.87
C VAL A 471 23.62 11.20 28.58
N SER A 472 23.04 10.11 28.09
CA SER A 472 21.59 9.97 27.85
C SER A 472 20.78 10.26 29.11
N LYS A 473 21.10 9.61 30.25
CA LYS A 473 20.42 9.88 31.55
C LYS A 473 20.51 11.33 31.99
N LYS A 474 21.60 12.02 31.65
CA LYS A 474 21.82 13.42 32.04
C LYS A 474 21.10 14.41 31.12
N LEU A 475 21.08 14.17 29.81
CA LEU A 475 20.68 15.17 28.81
C LEU A 475 19.28 14.98 28.22
N ILE A 476 18.82 13.73 28.04
CA ILE A 476 17.49 13.46 27.45
C ILE A 476 16.35 14.08 28.26
N PRO A 477 16.34 14.05 29.61
CA PRO A 477 15.29 14.73 30.38
C PRO A 477 15.18 16.23 30.10
N HIS A 478 16.28 16.89 29.71
CA HIS A 478 16.26 18.30 29.29
C HIS A 478 15.67 18.47 27.90
N ALA A 479 15.89 17.54 26.97
CA ALA A 479 15.28 17.57 25.66
C ALA A 479 13.75 17.40 25.75
N VAL A 480 13.28 16.41 26.51
CA VAL A 480 11.85 16.20 26.77
C VAL A 480 11.20 17.43 27.42
N LYS A 481 11.88 18.03 28.40
CA LYS A 481 11.40 19.27 29.04
C LYS A 481 11.24 20.44 28.06
N ASN A 482 12.03 20.47 26.98
CA ASN A 482 11.94 21.47 25.91
C ASN A 482 10.94 21.10 24.81
N GLY A 483 10.20 20.00 24.97
CA GLY A 483 9.16 19.56 24.03
C GLY A 483 9.62 18.56 22.97
N ALA A 484 10.87 18.09 23.01
CA ALA A 484 11.38 17.14 22.03
C ALA A 484 11.01 15.68 22.39
N VAL A 485 10.68 14.87 21.39
CA VAL A 485 10.67 13.41 21.54
C VAL A 485 12.07 12.85 21.31
N CYS A 486 12.51 11.95 22.18
CA CYS A 486 13.86 11.40 22.21
C CYS A 486 13.87 9.90 21.94
N ILE A 487 14.55 9.48 20.88
CA ILE A 487 14.81 8.08 20.57
C ILE A 487 16.24 7.74 21.02
N ASP A 488 16.36 6.99 22.11
CA ASP A 488 17.64 6.68 22.74
C ASP A 488 18.15 5.29 22.41
N ASN A 489 19.27 5.22 21.70
CA ASN A 489 19.93 3.95 21.35
C ASN A 489 20.70 3.30 22.50
N THR A 490 20.83 3.98 23.63
CA THR A 490 21.65 3.49 24.75
C THR A 490 20.85 2.59 25.68
N SER A 491 21.53 1.93 26.63
CA SER A 491 20.87 1.13 27.67
C SER A 491 20.17 1.96 28.74
N ALA A 492 20.22 3.30 28.68
CA ALA A 492 19.79 4.19 29.77
C ALA A 492 18.34 3.98 30.20
N PHE A 493 17.44 3.78 29.24
CA PHE A 493 15.99 3.77 29.45
C PHE A 493 15.31 2.46 29.01
N ARG A 494 16.06 1.48 28.48
CA ARG A 494 15.47 0.25 27.90
C ARG A 494 14.60 -0.54 28.88
N MET A 495 14.98 -0.53 30.16
CA MET A 495 14.29 -1.26 31.24
C MET A 495 13.35 -0.38 32.06
N ASP A 496 13.22 0.89 31.72
CA ASP A 496 12.27 1.77 32.41
C ASP A 496 10.83 1.34 32.02
N PRO A 497 9.94 1.04 32.99
CA PRO A 497 8.57 0.61 32.69
C PRO A 497 7.74 1.70 31.99
N GLU A 498 8.09 2.97 32.15
CA GLU A 498 7.38 4.11 31.57
C GLU A 498 7.93 4.51 30.18
N VAL A 499 8.91 3.76 29.65
CA VAL A 499 9.53 4.03 28.35
C VAL A 499 9.31 2.86 27.40
N PRO A 500 8.70 3.09 26.22
CA PRO A 500 8.53 2.05 25.22
C PRO A 500 9.87 1.62 24.62
N LEU A 501 10.01 0.32 24.43
CA LEU A 501 11.18 -0.32 23.81
C LEU A 501 10.73 -0.85 22.45
N VAL A 502 11.08 -0.15 21.36
CA VAL A 502 10.35 -0.29 20.09
C VAL A 502 11.21 -0.85 18.97
N ILE A 503 10.64 -1.82 18.24
CA ILE A 503 11.07 -2.24 16.92
C ILE A 503 9.87 -2.00 15.98
N PRO A 504 9.96 -1.09 15.00
CA PRO A 504 8.80 -0.71 14.18
C PRO A 504 8.05 -1.88 13.53
N GLU A 505 8.75 -2.93 13.09
CA GLU A 505 8.15 -4.12 12.49
C GLU A 505 7.46 -5.04 13.51
N VAL A 506 7.75 -4.90 14.80
CA VAL A 506 7.28 -5.79 15.87
C VAL A 506 6.14 -5.16 16.67
N ASN A 507 6.37 -3.96 17.22
CA ASN A 507 5.51 -3.32 18.22
C ASN A 507 5.40 -1.80 18.02
N SER A 508 5.18 -1.33 16.78
CA SER A 508 5.05 0.11 16.48
C SER A 508 3.90 0.81 17.23
N ASP A 509 2.89 0.08 17.69
CA ASP A 509 1.80 0.63 18.50
C ASP A 509 2.25 1.09 19.89
N ASP A 510 3.41 0.63 20.37
CA ASP A 510 3.96 1.10 21.64
C ASP A 510 4.44 2.55 21.60
N LEU A 511 4.50 3.15 20.41
CA LEU A 511 4.79 4.57 20.28
C LEU A 511 3.67 5.44 20.88
N ASP A 512 2.42 4.99 20.91
CA ASP A 512 1.28 5.82 21.35
C ASP A 512 1.36 6.25 22.82
N TRP A 513 2.11 5.50 23.64
CA TRP A 513 2.23 5.77 25.07
C TRP A 513 3.59 6.37 25.46
N HIS A 514 4.41 6.79 24.49
CA HIS A 514 5.68 7.42 24.84
C HIS A 514 5.49 8.71 25.65
N HIS A 515 6.26 8.88 26.73
CA HIS A 515 6.27 10.11 27.53
C HIS A 515 7.43 11.04 27.12
N GLY A 516 7.67 11.13 25.80
CA GLY A 516 8.75 11.90 25.20
C GLY A 516 10.09 11.16 25.12
N ILE A 517 10.17 9.93 25.65
CA ILE A 517 11.34 9.06 25.52
C ILE A 517 10.89 7.74 24.92
N ILE A 518 11.65 7.25 23.95
CA ILE A 518 11.53 5.92 23.36
C ILE A 518 12.92 5.29 23.40
N ALA A 519 13.02 4.05 23.85
CA ALA A 519 14.27 3.32 23.87
C ALA A 519 14.41 2.46 22.60
N ASN A 520 15.59 2.51 21.99
CA ASN A 520 15.99 1.55 20.97
C ASN A 520 16.50 0.27 21.67
N PRO A 521 16.07 -0.92 21.24
CA PRO A 521 16.58 -2.16 21.81
C PRO A 521 18.04 -2.45 21.45
N ASN A 522 18.56 -3.51 22.05
CA ASN A 522 19.85 -4.09 21.79
C ASN A 522 19.93 -4.58 20.33
N CYS A 523 21.07 -4.37 19.68
CA CYS A 523 21.28 -4.72 18.28
C CYS A 523 21.06 -6.20 17.96
N SER A 524 21.40 -7.10 18.89
CA SER A 524 21.10 -8.53 18.79
C SER A 524 19.62 -8.84 19.05
N THR A 525 18.99 -8.16 20.00
CA THR A 525 17.54 -8.34 20.24
C THR A 525 16.71 -7.90 19.04
N ILE A 526 17.06 -6.78 18.40
CA ILE A 526 16.33 -6.27 17.23
C ILE A 526 16.29 -7.31 16.12
N GLN A 527 17.46 -7.80 15.66
CA GLN A 527 17.50 -8.74 14.55
C GLN A 527 16.77 -10.06 14.86
N MET A 528 16.87 -10.55 16.10
CA MET A 528 16.20 -11.77 16.53
C MET A 528 14.68 -11.62 16.49
N LEU A 529 14.17 -10.52 17.04
CA LEU A 529 12.73 -10.32 17.17
C LEU A 529 12.06 -9.90 15.87
N VAL A 530 12.76 -9.21 14.96
CA VAL A 530 12.24 -8.98 13.60
C VAL A 530 11.92 -10.33 12.94
N ALA A 531 12.78 -11.34 13.09
CA ALA A 531 12.54 -12.68 12.57
C ALA A 531 11.48 -13.49 13.35
N LEU A 532 11.45 -13.39 14.67
CA LEU A 532 10.56 -14.20 15.50
C LEU A 532 9.13 -13.66 15.62
N ALA A 533 8.94 -12.34 15.64
CA ALA A 533 7.63 -11.72 15.82
C ALA A 533 6.54 -12.14 14.81
N PRO A 534 6.80 -12.27 13.49
CA PRO A 534 5.77 -12.76 12.57
C PRO A 534 5.41 -14.23 12.84
N LEU A 535 6.36 -15.03 13.33
CA LEU A 535 6.11 -16.42 13.72
C LEU A 535 5.33 -16.51 15.04
N ASP A 536 5.67 -15.68 16.03
CA ASP A 536 4.96 -15.56 17.30
C ASP A 536 3.49 -15.20 17.08
N ARG A 537 3.23 -14.15 16.27
CA ARG A 537 1.87 -13.71 15.93
C ARG A 537 1.02 -14.81 15.28
N LYS A 538 1.62 -15.69 14.48
CA LYS A 538 0.89 -16.72 13.72
C LYS A 538 0.77 -18.06 14.44
N TYR A 539 1.84 -18.46 15.13
CA TYR A 539 1.99 -19.82 15.64
C TYR A 539 2.19 -19.90 17.16
N GLY A 540 2.39 -18.77 17.84
CA GLY A 540 2.66 -18.67 19.27
C GLY A 540 4.09 -19.09 19.63
N LEU A 541 4.87 -18.22 20.25
CA LEU A 541 6.26 -18.48 20.66
C LEU A 541 6.36 -18.78 22.17
N ASN A 542 6.98 -19.92 22.49
CA ASN A 542 7.13 -20.40 23.88
C ASN A 542 8.56 -20.37 24.41
N ARG A 543 9.54 -20.65 23.55
CA ARG A 543 10.94 -20.72 23.95
C ARG A 543 11.87 -20.16 22.90
N ILE A 544 12.93 -19.52 23.37
CA ILE A 544 14.06 -19.05 22.57
C ILE A 544 15.34 -19.49 23.28
N ILE A 545 16.24 -20.12 22.54
CA ILE A 545 17.62 -20.36 22.93
C ILE A 545 18.49 -19.77 21.83
N VAL A 546 19.28 -18.76 22.16
CA VAL A 546 20.08 -18.03 21.16
C VAL A 546 21.55 -18.04 21.50
N SER A 547 22.40 -18.23 20.51
CA SER A 547 23.83 -17.96 20.59
C SER A 547 24.19 -16.86 19.61
N THR A 548 24.66 -15.73 20.13
CA THR A 548 24.99 -14.55 19.32
C THR A 548 26.47 -14.52 18.99
N TYR A 549 26.78 -14.17 17.76
CA TYR A 549 28.12 -13.95 17.22
C TYR A 549 28.22 -12.47 16.84
N GLN A 550 28.55 -11.65 17.82
CA GLN A 550 28.50 -10.21 17.67
C GLN A 550 29.84 -9.66 17.13
N ALA A 551 29.76 -8.76 16.16
CA ALA A 551 30.89 -8.06 15.57
C ALA A 551 31.60 -7.10 16.55
N ALA A 552 32.86 -6.77 16.24
CA ALA A 552 33.70 -5.82 16.99
C ALA A 552 33.08 -4.41 17.07
N SER A 553 32.42 -3.95 16.01
CA SER A 553 31.73 -2.65 15.98
C SER A 553 30.64 -2.49 17.05
N GLY A 554 30.09 -3.58 17.59
CA GLY A 554 29.15 -3.54 18.72
C GLY A 554 29.76 -2.96 20.01
N ALA A 555 31.09 -3.01 20.17
CA ALA A 555 31.84 -2.36 21.25
C ALA A 555 32.34 -0.95 20.87
N GLY A 556 31.90 -0.42 19.73
CA GLY A 556 32.22 0.92 19.25
C GLY A 556 33.45 1.00 18.34
N GLN A 557 33.70 2.20 17.81
CA GLN A 557 34.73 2.45 16.79
C GLN A 557 36.13 2.02 17.23
N SER A 558 36.48 2.23 18.50
CA SER A 558 37.81 1.89 19.02
C SER A 558 38.05 0.38 19.04
N ALA A 559 37.05 -0.43 19.40
CA ALA A 559 37.17 -1.89 19.39
C ALA A 559 37.25 -2.44 17.96
N TRP A 560 36.52 -1.82 17.02
CA TRP A 560 36.66 -2.14 15.59
C TRP A 560 38.09 -1.84 15.10
N SER A 561 38.64 -0.66 15.40
CA SER A 561 40.03 -0.34 15.04
C SER A 561 41.05 -1.26 15.72
N GLU A 562 40.83 -1.65 16.98
CA GLU A 562 41.67 -2.62 17.70
C GLU A 562 41.68 -3.98 16.99
N LEU A 563 40.53 -4.53 16.58
CA LEU A 563 40.47 -5.79 15.82
C LEU A 563 41.34 -5.75 14.55
N LEU A 564 41.25 -4.66 13.77
CA LEU A 564 42.02 -4.54 12.53
C LEU A 564 43.53 -4.44 12.78
N GLU A 565 43.91 -3.72 13.83
CA GLU A 565 45.31 -3.57 14.21
C GLU A 565 45.88 -4.86 14.80
N GLU A 566 45.13 -5.58 15.64
CA GLU A 566 45.49 -6.92 16.14
C GLU A 566 45.65 -7.92 14.98
N ALA A 567 44.74 -7.89 13.99
CA ALA A 567 44.84 -8.76 12.82
C ALA A 567 46.11 -8.46 12.00
N ARG A 568 46.48 -7.19 11.86
CA ARG A 568 47.74 -6.78 11.21
C ARG A 568 48.95 -7.28 12.00
N GLN A 569 48.95 -7.08 13.32
CA GLN A 569 50.03 -7.55 14.22
C GLN A 569 50.21 -9.06 14.11
N HIS A 570 49.12 -9.83 14.17
CA HIS A 570 49.15 -11.28 14.02
C HIS A 570 49.76 -11.72 12.68
N LEU A 571 49.31 -11.11 11.58
CA LEU A 571 49.82 -11.41 10.23
C LEU A 571 51.29 -11.01 10.03
N ASP A 572 51.74 -9.97 10.73
CA ASP A 572 53.13 -9.51 10.75
C ASP A 572 54.03 -10.35 11.69
N GLY A 573 53.49 -11.38 12.37
CA GLY A 573 54.22 -12.20 13.35
C GLY A 573 54.57 -11.44 14.64
N GLN A 574 53.84 -10.37 14.93
CA GLN A 574 53.97 -9.55 16.13
C GLN A 574 52.95 -9.97 17.18
N ALA A 575 53.25 -9.73 18.47
CA ALA A 575 52.29 -9.98 19.54
C ALA A 575 51.12 -9.00 19.47
N GLU A 576 49.89 -9.50 19.57
CA GLU A 576 48.68 -8.67 19.55
C GLU A 576 48.55 -7.84 20.84
N ILE A 577 48.09 -6.60 20.71
CA ILE A 577 47.92 -5.67 21.84
C ILE A 577 46.43 -5.38 22.07
N ALA A 578 45.80 -6.13 22.95
CA ALA A 578 44.42 -5.90 23.39
C ALA A 578 44.34 -4.89 24.53
N LYS A 579 43.45 -3.90 24.41
CA LYS A 579 43.22 -2.85 25.42
C LYS A 579 41.74 -2.57 25.68
N ILE A 580 40.84 -3.05 24.83
CA ILE A 580 39.42 -2.68 24.88
C ILE A 580 38.56 -3.89 25.21
N LEU A 581 38.81 -5.05 24.60
CA LEU A 581 37.94 -6.22 24.75
C LEU A 581 38.42 -7.15 25.87
N PRO A 582 37.51 -7.80 26.62
CA PRO A 582 36.06 -7.92 26.38
C PRO A 582 35.25 -6.69 26.83
N VAL A 583 35.78 -5.90 27.78
CA VAL A 583 35.19 -4.64 28.25
C VAL A 583 36.31 -3.65 28.55
N SER A 584 36.16 -2.39 28.11
CA SER A 584 37.25 -1.40 28.23
C SER A 584 37.69 -1.12 29.67
N GLY A 585 36.78 -1.26 30.63
CA GLY A 585 37.06 -1.11 32.07
C GLY A 585 37.52 -2.39 32.78
N ALA A 586 37.69 -3.51 32.08
CA ALA A 586 38.14 -4.77 32.68
C ALA A 586 39.60 -4.71 33.13
N SER A 587 39.96 -5.56 34.10
CA SER A 587 41.34 -5.71 34.58
C SER A 587 42.24 -6.49 33.61
N HIS A 588 41.65 -7.28 32.73
CA HIS A 588 42.34 -8.09 31.73
C HIS A 588 41.65 -7.93 30.37
N HIS A 589 42.47 -7.85 29.33
CA HIS A 589 42.04 -7.72 27.95
C HIS A 589 42.58 -8.87 27.11
N TYR A 590 41.82 -9.28 26.11
CA TYR A 590 42.15 -10.42 25.24
C TYR A 590 42.03 -10.01 23.77
N PRO A 591 42.97 -10.41 22.91
CA PRO A 591 42.86 -10.15 21.48
C PRO A 591 41.61 -10.78 20.89
N LEU A 592 40.92 -10.05 20.03
CA LEU A 592 39.78 -10.55 19.27
C LEU A 592 40.23 -11.12 17.92
N ALA A 593 41.25 -10.54 17.28
CA ALA A 593 41.73 -11.05 15.99
C ALA A 593 42.06 -12.55 16.07
N PHE A 594 41.47 -13.33 15.16
CA PHE A 594 41.61 -14.79 15.11
C PHE A 594 41.18 -15.53 16.40
N ASN A 595 40.36 -14.91 17.25
CA ASN A 595 39.91 -15.44 18.54
C ASN A 595 38.40 -15.26 18.76
N LEU A 596 37.83 -15.94 19.76
CA LEU A 596 36.44 -15.80 20.19
C LEU A 596 36.41 -15.43 21.67
N LEU A 597 35.64 -14.39 22.03
CA LEU A 597 35.50 -13.98 23.43
C LEU A 597 34.09 -14.31 23.93
N PRO A 598 33.93 -15.26 24.88
CA PRO A 598 32.63 -15.64 25.44
C PRO A 598 32.19 -14.66 26.54
N GLN A 599 32.48 -13.38 26.35
CA GLN A 599 32.10 -12.32 27.27
C GLN A 599 31.78 -11.06 26.46
N ILE A 600 30.55 -10.58 26.61
CA ILE A 600 30.13 -9.27 26.12
C ILE A 600 29.54 -8.51 27.28
N ASP A 601 30.06 -7.32 27.54
CA ASP A 601 29.70 -6.54 28.73
C ASP A 601 30.22 -7.21 30.03
N VAL A 602 29.85 -6.67 31.19
CA VAL A 602 30.27 -7.18 32.51
C VAL A 602 29.49 -8.44 32.90
N PHE A 603 30.03 -9.27 33.80
CA PHE A 603 29.30 -10.38 34.41
C PHE A 603 28.38 -9.89 35.53
N GLU A 604 27.22 -10.52 35.64
CA GLU A 604 26.27 -10.45 36.75
C GLU A 604 26.62 -11.52 37.81
N ASP A 605 25.98 -11.43 38.99
CA ASP A 605 26.26 -12.31 40.14
C ASP A 605 25.92 -13.80 39.88
N ASP A 606 25.02 -14.09 38.93
CA ASP A 606 24.57 -15.44 38.58
C ASP A 606 25.39 -16.08 37.44
N GLY A 607 26.41 -15.38 36.94
CA GLY A 607 27.31 -15.86 35.89
C GLY A 607 26.87 -15.56 34.47
N TYR A 608 25.70 -14.95 34.25
CA TYR A 608 25.37 -14.36 32.96
C TYR A 608 26.16 -13.07 32.75
N THR A 609 26.43 -12.72 31.51
CA THR A 609 26.87 -11.38 31.13
C THR A 609 25.68 -10.43 31.04
N HIS A 610 25.92 -9.14 31.23
CA HIS A 610 24.88 -8.12 31.11
C HIS A 610 24.27 -8.07 29.69
N GLU A 611 25.03 -8.45 28.66
CA GLU A 611 24.51 -8.62 27.31
C GLU A 611 23.48 -9.75 27.20
N GLU A 612 23.76 -10.91 27.79
CA GLU A 612 22.81 -12.04 27.83
C GLU A 612 21.59 -11.68 28.66
N TRP A 613 21.79 -10.98 29.78
CA TRP A 613 20.70 -10.45 30.60
C TRP A 613 19.78 -9.52 29.79
N LYS A 614 20.35 -8.57 29.03
CA LYS A 614 19.57 -7.67 28.14
C LYS A 614 18.78 -8.47 27.11
N MET A 615 19.40 -9.42 26.41
CA MET A 615 18.72 -10.26 25.42
C MET A 615 17.48 -10.96 26.00
N ILE A 616 17.57 -11.48 27.22
CA ILE A 616 16.45 -12.16 27.89
C ILE A 616 15.32 -11.17 28.21
N HIS A 617 15.63 -10.07 28.87
CA HIS A 617 14.62 -9.16 29.43
C HIS A 617 14.01 -8.23 28.37
N GLU A 618 14.81 -7.76 27.40
CA GLU A 618 14.32 -6.96 26.28
C GLU A 618 13.33 -7.76 25.41
N SER A 619 13.64 -9.04 25.13
CA SER A 619 12.75 -9.91 24.34
C SER A 619 11.37 -10.07 24.98
N LYS A 620 11.33 -10.25 26.31
CA LYS A 620 10.08 -10.39 27.06
C LYS A 620 9.33 -9.07 27.16
N LYS A 621 10.05 -7.96 27.40
CA LYS A 621 9.45 -6.62 27.43
C LYS A 621 8.77 -6.29 26.10
N ILE A 622 9.43 -6.56 24.97
CA ILE A 622 8.91 -6.24 23.63
C ILE A 622 7.73 -7.13 23.26
N LEU A 623 7.83 -8.45 23.46
CA LEU A 623 6.81 -9.39 22.97
C LEU A 623 5.63 -9.57 23.93
N ARG A 624 5.78 -9.26 25.22
CA ARG A 624 4.78 -9.54 26.27
C ARG A 624 4.48 -8.35 27.16
N HIS A 625 5.11 -7.20 26.93
CA HIS A 625 5.00 -5.99 27.79
C HIS A 625 5.36 -6.24 29.26
N ASP A 626 6.14 -7.28 29.54
CA ASP A 626 6.63 -7.63 30.88
C ASP A 626 8.02 -8.25 30.77
N LEU A 627 9.04 -7.53 31.26
CA LEU A 627 10.43 -7.96 31.21
C LEU A 627 10.70 -9.23 32.07
N ASN A 628 9.83 -9.53 33.04
CA ASN A 628 9.92 -10.71 33.89
C ASN A 628 8.93 -11.82 33.50
N ASN A 629 8.29 -11.71 32.32
CA ASN A 629 7.28 -12.65 31.88
C ASN A 629 7.77 -14.10 32.03
N SER A 630 6.96 -14.93 32.69
CA SER A 630 7.31 -16.32 32.96
C SER A 630 6.92 -17.28 31.84
N ASP A 631 6.05 -16.88 30.93
CA ASP A 631 5.48 -17.78 29.92
C ASP A 631 6.44 -17.96 28.76
N LEU A 632 7.02 -16.86 28.27
CA LEU A 632 8.09 -16.90 27.28
C LEU A 632 9.44 -17.23 27.94
N LYS A 633 10.02 -18.39 27.59
CA LYS A 633 11.34 -18.81 28.09
C LYS A 633 12.43 -18.33 27.15
N VAL A 634 13.37 -17.53 27.65
CA VAL A 634 14.50 -17.02 26.85
C VAL A 634 15.80 -17.27 27.59
N THR A 635 16.81 -17.75 26.88
CA THR A 635 18.20 -17.81 27.37
C THR A 635 19.16 -17.52 26.21
N ALA A 636 20.30 -16.90 26.51
CA ALA A 636 21.25 -16.43 25.52
C ALA A 636 22.68 -16.80 25.92
N THR A 637 23.52 -17.07 24.93
CA THR A 637 24.99 -17.04 25.05
C THR A 637 25.55 -16.00 24.10
N CYS A 638 26.32 -15.04 24.63
CA CYS A 638 26.83 -13.93 23.83
C CYS A 638 28.34 -13.99 23.62
N VAL A 639 28.76 -14.16 22.36
CA VAL A 639 30.16 -14.30 21.96
C VAL A 639 30.57 -13.16 21.03
N ARG A 640 31.65 -12.45 21.35
CA ARG A 640 32.29 -11.49 20.44
C ARG A 640 33.16 -12.25 19.44
N VAL A 641 33.00 -11.95 18.16
CA VAL A 641 33.68 -12.64 17.06
C VAL A 641 34.53 -11.66 16.22
N PRO A 642 35.56 -12.13 15.49
CA PRO A 642 36.46 -11.28 14.72
C PRO A 642 35.84 -10.85 13.38
N VAL A 643 34.61 -10.33 13.45
CA VAL A 643 33.88 -9.73 12.33
C VAL A 643 33.82 -8.22 12.57
N PRO A 644 34.21 -7.37 11.60
CA PRO A 644 34.17 -5.92 11.76
C PRO A 644 32.76 -5.37 12.01
N VAL A 645 31.82 -5.68 11.12
CA VAL A 645 30.41 -5.23 11.12
C VAL A 645 29.52 -6.40 10.71
N GLY A 646 28.33 -6.47 11.29
CA GLY A 646 27.35 -7.53 11.08
C GLY A 646 27.33 -8.52 12.23
N HIS A 647 26.18 -8.72 12.84
CA HIS A 647 25.97 -9.78 13.84
C HIS A 647 25.39 -11.02 13.16
N GLY A 648 25.73 -12.20 13.67
CA GLY A 648 25.06 -13.44 13.31
C GLY A 648 24.50 -14.13 14.55
N GLU A 649 23.41 -14.86 14.42
CA GLU A 649 22.82 -15.60 15.54
C GLU A 649 22.31 -16.96 15.11
N SER A 650 22.63 -17.96 15.92
CA SER A 650 21.98 -19.26 15.87
C SER A 650 20.81 -19.23 16.84
N VAL A 651 19.59 -19.34 16.31
CA VAL A 651 18.37 -19.25 17.10
C VAL A 651 17.65 -20.59 17.03
N TYR A 652 17.49 -21.22 18.19
CA TYR A 652 16.53 -22.29 18.41
C TYR A 652 15.26 -21.70 19.03
N PHE A 653 14.10 -22.14 18.56
CA PHE A 653 12.83 -21.67 19.08
C PHE A 653 11.76 -22.76 19.05
N GLU A 654 10.82 -22.68 20.00
CA GLU A 654 9.67 -23.58 20.10
C GLU A 654 8.39 -22.79 19.85
N LEU A 655 7.52 -23.32 18.97
CA LEU A 655 6.21 -22.77 18.66
C LEU A 655 5.10 -23.59 19.34
N GLU A 656 3.96 -22.96 19.64
CA GLU A 656 2.77 -23.66 20.14
C GLU A 656 2.15 -24.56 19.06
N GLN A 657 2.15 -24.08 17.82
CA GLN A 657 1.74 -24.84 16.64
C GLN A 657 2.94 -25.51 15.96
N ASN A 658 2.69 -26.50 15.10
CA ASN A 658 3.74 -27.28 14.42
C ASN A 658 3.75 -27.04 12.90
N PRO A 659 4.08 -25.84 12.41
CA PRO A 659 4.15 -25.57 10.98
C PRO A 659 5.29 -26.34 10.31
N SER A 660 5.13 -26.62 9.02
CA SER A 660 6.23 -27.12 8.19
C SER A 660 7.26 -26.01 7.91
N VAL A 661 8.49 -26.39 7.57
CA VAL A 661 9.55 -25.43 7.18
C VAL A 661 9.11 -24.51 6.02
N PRO A 662 8.45 -25.01 4.95
CA PRO A 662 7.93 -24.14 3.90
C PRO A 662 6.90 -23.10 4.39
N GLU A 663 6.09 -23.43 5.39
CA GLU A 663 5.15 -22.49 5.98
C GLU A 663 5.85 -21.40 6.80
N ILE A 664 6.93 -21.75 7.50
CA ILE A 664 7.79 -20.77 8.19
C ILE A 664 8.47 -19.86 7.16
N GLN A 665 9.08 -20.43 6.11
CA GLN A 665 9.70 -19.68 5.01
C GLN A 665 8.71 -18.70 4.38
N THR A 666 7.49 -19.14 4.09
CA THR A 666 6.45 -18.28 3.50
C THR A 666 6.10 -17.09 4.40
N VAL A 667 6.02 -17.30 5.72
CA VAL A 667 5.72 -16.22 6.68
C VAL A 667 6.86 -15.20 6.71
N LEU A 668 8.11 -15.67 6.72
CA LEU A 668 9.28 -14.81 6.77
C LEU A 668 9.52 -14.06 5.45
N ASP A 669 9.25 -14.68 4.31
CA ASP A 669 9.36 -14.06 2.98
C ASP A 669 8.34 -12.93 2.77
N GLN A 670 7.21 -12.99 3.46
CA GLN A 670 6.15 -11.98 3.42
C GLN A 670 6.26 -10.91 4.52
N ALA A 671 7.19 -11.08 5.47
CA ALA A 671 7.30 -10.18 6.61
C ALA A 671 8.16 -8.96 6.28
N ASP A 672 7.71 -7.79 6.75
CA ASP A 672 8.43 -6.53 6.57
C ASP A 672 9.81 -6.56 7.23
N GLY A 673 10.81 -5.99 6.55
CA GLY A 673 12.18 -5.90 7.03
C GLY A 673 13.00 -7.19 6.94
N ILE A 674 12.41 -8.30 6.48
CA ILE A 674 13.10 -9.60 6.32
C ILE A 674 13.49 -9.84 4.85
N VAL A 675 14.68 -10.41 4.66
CA VAL A 675 15.10 -10.99 3.37
C VAL A 675 15.44 -12.46 3.58
N LEU A 676 14.68 -13.34 2.94
CA LEU A 676 14.92 -14.78 3.03
C LEU A 676 16.09 -15.20 2.11
N GLN A 677 17.12 -15.79 2.71
CA GLN A 677 18.26 -16.40 2.02
C GLN A 677 18.39 -17.85 2.46
N ASP A 678 17.56 -18.74 1.90
CA ASP A 678 17.45 -20.11 2.41
C ASP A 678 17.45 -21.18 1.31
N ASP A 679 18.57 -21.33 0.61
CA ASP A 679 18.82 -22.49 -0.26
C ASP A 679 20.17 -23.14 0.02
N PRO A 680 20.26 -23.97 1.08
CA PRO A 680 21.50 -24.65 1.44
C PRO A 680 22.07 -25.56 0.34
N ARG A 681 21.26 -26.02 -0.62
CA ARG A 681 21.70 -26.90 -1.73
C ARG A 681 22.60 -26.17 -2.72
N THR A 682 22.39 -24.86 -2.88
CA THR A 682 23.20 -23.98 -3.73
C THR A 682 24.16 -23.12 -2.90
N GLN A 683 24.26 -23.40 -1.59
CA GLN A 683 25.06 -22.63 -0.62
C GLN A 683 24.63 -21.16 -0.49
N PHE A 684 23.34 -20.88 -0.73
CA PHE A 684 22.76 -19.55 -0.54
C PHE A 684 22.17 -19.43 0.87
N TYR A 685 22.89 -18.70 1.73
CA TYR A 685 22.51 -18.44 3.13
C TYR A 685 23.17 -17.15 3.64
N PRO A 686 22.62 -16.50 4.68
CA PRO A 686 23.09 -15.19 5.09
C PRO A 686 24.40 -15.26 5.87
N GLN A 687 25.23 -14.24 5.68
CA GLN A 687 26.56 -14.12 6.30
C GLN A 687 26.75 -12.71 6.88
N PRO A 688 27.37 -12.55 8.07
CA PRO A 688 27.58 -11.24 8.68
C PRO A 688 28.19 -10.18 7.75
N ILE A 689 29.23 -10.55 7.00
CA ILE A 689 29.92 -9.62 6.10
C ILE A 689 29.06 -9.15 4.92
N THR A 690 28.06 -9.95 4.49
CA THR A 690 27.19 -9.58 3.37
C THR A 690 25.99 -8.75 3.81
N ALA A 691 25.77 -8.60 5.12
CA ALA A 691 24.71 -7.76 5.66
C ALA A 691 25.14 -6.30 5.87
N GLU A 692 26.45 -6.03 5.96
CA GLU A 692 26.98 -4.67 6.14
C GLU A 692 26.43 -3.72 5.07
N GLY A 693 25.92 -2.56 5.50
CA GLY A 693 25.36 -1.55 4.62
C GLY A 693 23.89 -1.76 4.25
N HIS A 694 23.25 -2.83 4.71
CA HIS A 694 21.83 -3.10 4.45
C HIS A 694 20.95 -2.81 5.68
N GLN A 695 19.74 -2.32 5.42
CA GLN A 695 18.70 -2.03 6.43
C GLN A 695 17.89 -3.28 6.84
N SER A 696 18.01 -4.37 6.11
CA SER A 696 17.21 -5.59 6.29
C SER A 696 17.83 -6.57 7.29
N THR A 697 16.99 -7.42 7.87
CA THR A 697 17.39 -8.63 8.60
C THR A 697 17.33 -9.83 7.65
N PHE A 698 18.41 -10.59 7.55
CA PHE A 698 18.50 -11.73 6.64
C PHE A 698 18.36 -13.04 7.41
N VAL A 699 17.46 -13.91 6.96
CA VAL A 699 17.15 -15.18 7.63
C VAL A 699 17.40 -16.34 6.68
N GLY A 700 17.98 -17.43 7.19
CA GLY A 700 18.21 -18.65 6.42
C GLY A 700 18.54 -19.84 7.29
N ARG A 701 18.95 -20.95 6.67
CA ARG A 701 19.25 -22.23 7.34
C ARG A 701 18.07 -22.73 8.19
N ILE A 702 16.84 -22.50 7.73
CA ILE A 702 15.62 -22.83 8.48
C ILE A 702 15.41 -24.34 8.43
N ARG A 703 15.17 -24.94 9.59
CA ARG A 703 14.91 -26.39 9.72
C ARG A 703 14.10 -26.69 10.96
N ALA A 704 13.25 -27.70 10.87
CA ALA A 704 12.66 -28.33 12.04
C ALA A 704 13.74 -29.07 12.82
N ASP A 705 13.62 -29.07 14.15
CA ASP A 705 14.43 -29.91 15.01
C ASP A 705 13.98 -31.36 14.90
N ALA A 706 14.92 -32.27 14.67
CA ALA A 706 14.61 -33.68 14.43
C ALA A 706 14.31 -34.44 15.73
N GLU A 707 14.73 -33.92 16.88
CA GLU A 707 14.62 -34.59 18.18
C GLU A 707 13.53 -33.97 19.06
N ASN A 708 13.14 -32.72 18.80
CA ASN A 708 12.19 -31.96 19.59
C ASN A 708 11.02 -31.48 18.70
N PRO A 709 9.91 -32.23 18.62
CA PRO A 709 8.73 -31.80 17.87
C PRO A 709 8.24 -30.41 18.31
N GLY A 710 7.97 -29.52 17.35
CA GLY A 710 7.63 -28.12 17.60
C GLY A 710 8.82 -27.19 17.83
N GLY A 711 10.03 -27.76 17.88
CA GLY A 711 11.29 -27.02 17.88
C GLY A 711 11.80 -26.76 16.46
N TYR A 712 12.40 -25.60 16.26
CA TYR A 712 12.95 -25.14 14.98
C TYR A 712 14.27 -24.41 15.20
N ASN A 713 15.04 -24.31 14.14
CA ASN A 713 16.28 -23.57 14.12
C ASN A 713 16.36 -22.68 12.89
N PHE A 714 16.91 -21.47 13.03
CA PHE A 714 17.36 -20.66 11.91
C PHE A 714 18.69 -19.95 12.22
N TRP A 715 19.30 -19.44 11.16
CA TRP A 715 20.42 -18.51 11.22
C TRP A 715 19.93 -17.12 10.80
N VAL A 716 20.17 -16.11 11.62
CA VAL A 716 19.79 -14.72 11.32
C VAL A 716 21.01 -13.80 11.37
N VAL A 717 21.03 -12.82 10.48
CA VAL A 717 22.12 -11.87 10.32
C VAL A 717 21.57 -10.48 10.05
N SER A 718 22.21 -9.47 10.63
CA SER A 718 21.91 -8.06 10.38
C SER A 718 23.15 -7.18 10.54
N ASP A 719 23.19 -6.05 9.83
CA ASP A 719 24.09 -4.95 10.18
C ASP A 719 23.70 -4.40 11.56
N ASN A 720 24.64 -4.46 12.51
CA ASN A 720 24.42 -4.04 13.89
C ASN A 720 24.49 -2.53 14.11
N LEU A 721 25.08 -1.78 13.18
CA LEU A 721 25.14 -0.32 13.22
C LEU A 721 23.94 0.30 12.50
N LEU A 722 23.39 -0.39 11.49
CA LEU A 722 22.18 0.02 10.79
C LEU A 722 20.94 -0.55 11.47
N LYS A 723 20.43 -1.72 11.03
CA LYS A 723 19.18 -2.26 11.56
C LYS A 723 19.24 -2.54 13.06
N GLY A 724 20.41 -2.92 13.59
CA GLY A 724 20.62 -3.06 15.04
C GLY A 724 20.75 -1.75 15.82
N ALA A 725 20.78 -0.58 15.17
CA ALA A 725 20.91 0.70 15.85
C ALA A 725 20.33 1.88 15.03
N ALA A 726 21.13 2.49 14.14
CA ALA A 726 20.82 3.76 13.51
C ALA A 726 19.55 3.72 12.65
N TRP A 727 19.38 2.68 11.84
CA TRP A 727 18.19 2.54 10.99
C TRP A 727 16.95 2.33 11.83
N ASN A 728 16.98 1.48 12.86
CA ASN A 728 15.82 1.29 13.73
C ASN A 728 15.40 2.61 14.41
N ALA A 729 16.36 3.42 14.86
CA ALA A 729 16.06 4.72 15.44
C ALA A 729 15.44 5.70 14.43
N VAL A 730 15.94 5.75 13.19
CA VAL A 730 15.37 6.59 12.13
C VAL A 730 14.00 6.08 11.69
N GLN A 731 13.81 4.77 11.61
CA GLN A 731 12.53 4.15 11.27
C GLN A 731 11.47 4.41 12.35
N ILE A 732 11.85 4.42 13.64
CA ILE A 732 10.98 4.91 14.73
C ILE A 732 10.61 6.38 14.48
N ALA A 733 11.59 7.23 14.15
CA ALA A 733 11.33 8.64 13.86
C ALA A 733 10.38 8.86 12.68
N GLU A 734 10.55 8.11 11.59
CA GLU A 734 9.63 8.15 10.45
C GLU A 734 8.21 7.78 10.87
N THR A 735 8.09 6.75 11.71
CA THR A 735 6.79 6.30 12.24
C THR A 735 6.15 7.36 13.13
N LEU A 736 6.92 8.07 13.97
CA LEU A 736 6.41 9.16 14.80
C LEU A 736 5.88 10.33 13.97
N VAL A 737 6.65 10.76 12.96
CA VAL A 737 6.26 11.84 12.04
C VAL A 737 4.99 11.44 11.29
N GLN A 738 4.94 10.22 10.77
CA GLN A 738 3.78 9.68 10.05
C GLN A 738 2.52 9.63 10.91
N ARG A 739 2.65 9.32 12.21
CA ARG A 739 1.53 9.19 13.16
C ARG A 739 1.21 10.49 13.91
N GLU A 740 1.89 11.59 13.62
CA GLU A 740 1.76 12.88 14.32
C GLU A 740 1.97 12.75 15.85
N LEU A 741 2.98 11.97 16.25
CA LEU A 741 3.29 11.68 17.66
C LEU A 741 4.43 12.54 18.25
N LEU A 742 4.97 13.52 17.52
CA LEU A 742 6.05 14.39 18.00
C LEU A 742 5.61 15.43 19.04
#